data_AF-A0A971ZS51-F1
#
_entry.id   AF-A0A971ZS51-F1
#
_cell.length_a   1.000
_cell.length_b   1.000
_cell.length_c   1.000
_cell.angle_alpha   90.00
_cell.angle_beta   90.00
_cell.angle_gamma   90.00
#
_symmetry.space_group_name_H-M   'P 1'
#
loop_
_entity.id
_entity.type
_entity.pdbx_description
1 polymer ?
#
loop_
_entity_poly.entity_id
_entity_poly.type
_entity_poly.pdbx_seq_one_letter_code
_entity_poly.pdbx_strand_id
1 'polypeptide(L)'
;MRMKTTVAGAAALAITIWLSTFAQAQSPPAGGEASAAEVQAQADYAAAQQAAAEAEAALGPLRTAMQEADTAYADASRNAQTKRQQATDAKNLAGEPGVNELAQAEANVPAAVQALTDVTNAKPALDQALADAKAAALPLQQAYDAAETAAKEAEAAAKAATDAANRIDEEAKKATAQAAAKRRAADTSKAALARAQQNEQQAIAQANTAAQKLPEFEALKTAADDALAAAVSQVAAATANHEAAEAAAQAAETLAQTVAESADQSDEQKQQAAADAAAKRQAAEEARGALAQAHTVQQGAQKLADAAARKLARAAAQKKLTEATVANSKNQIAPSMAAAQAAEEAAVAAEKFAEERNLEAAQVAAKRQALADAQAALAAVQQALQQAQTQAAQAQVAAAAQSMADAEAQKQASDDLVANATNQVTAATTACQAARDAAGEQAQFDAVAQQTTADAAAKRKVADEAKAALAPVQQALEQAAVRANTNAQDLARAEARKTAAEEALVNLKNRIAAATQSHVADEQAAVEAEAAVVPLKAEAERTRAAYVAAMEVADQKRVLTEQAKAALYRLVAARQIGSLLESPNPPQPANRIDEIIFAKLATLGIQPALCSDAVFVRRACLDVTGKLPSAEEAKAFIQDPDPNKRVALIDRLLEKPAHVDYWAMRWSDVLRVKAEFPVKVWPNAAQAYHRWVWESIAKNKRYDQFVRELLVSSGSNFRVGPVNFYRAIQDKTPEGIATAVGLALMGTRIHLWPEDRRAGMAAFFSQVGYKPTSEWKEEVVFWDPLKSATIPGNTAPGVDSVAEAVTVTNQIPQALAEPIPENGPLTVAFPDGTATTIPPTHDPREVFAEWLIRPDNPWFARAIVNRTWAWAMGRGIIDKPDDIRDDNPPSNPELLAYLESELVSSGYNVKHLKRLIFTSTAYQFSSIPRVDTPEAAANFASYQLRRVEAEVLIDALNDITGSTDLYTSAVPEPFTYIPREMSAVALADGSVTSSFLTLFGRSARATGMEDERVSELASPQWLHLLNSATIQAKLQGGPKLVAMASATGPASEIAERLYLTILSRMPTEADIKAAEEYARTGVTEGPNVWIDLAWALVNSPEFLLRH
;
A
#
# COMPACT_ATOMS: atom_id res chain seq x y z
N MET A 1 5.95 -24.80 -0.85
CA MET A 1 5.41 -25.07 -2.21
C MET A 1 3.89 -24.95 -2.33
N ARG A 2 3.07 -25.12 -1.26
CA ARG A 2 1.59 -24.92 -1.29
C ARG A 2 1.11 -23.45 -1.37
N MET A 3 2.00 -22.46 -1.36
CA MET A 3 1.66 -21.02 -1.31
C MET A 3 1.35 -20.35 -2.65
N LYS A 4 1.70 -20.97 -3.80
CA LYS A 4 1.51 -20.35 -5.13
C LYS A 4 0.17 -20.71 -5.79
N THR A 5 -0.45 -21.83 -5.41
CA THR A 5 -1.68 -22.33 -6.05
C THR A 5 -2.96 -21.74 -5.45
N THR A 6 -3.00 -21.43 -4.15
CA THR A 6 -4.19 -20.85 -3.48
C THR A 6 -4.41 -19.38 -3.86
N VAL A 7 -3.34 -18.60 -4.00
CA VAL A 7 -3.41 -17.19 -4.42
C VAL A 7 -3.90 -17.08 -5.88
N ALA A 8 -3.54 -18.03 -6.74
CA ALA A 8 -3.95 -18.02 -8.15
C ALA A 8 -5.45 -18.32 -8.33
N GLY A 9 -6.03 -19.22 -7.51
CA GLY A 9 -7.46 -19.56 -7.55
C GLY A 9 -8.35 -18.41 -7.06
N ALA A 10 -8.02 -17.81 -5.93
CA ALA A 10 -8.72 -16.62 -5.42
C ALA A 10 -8.53 -15.40 -6.32
N ALA A 11 -7.36 -15.25 -6.95
CA ALA A 11 -7.12 -14.21 -7.95
C ALA A 11 -7.97 -14.42 -9.21
N ALA A 12 -8.22 -15.65 -9.66
CA ALA A 12 -9.10 -15.91 -10.80
C ALA A 12 -10.57 -15.57 -10.51
N LEU A 13 -11.07 -15.87 -9.30
CA LEU A 13 -12.39 -15.44 -8.84
C LEU A 13 -12.48 -13.92 -8.74
N ALA A 14 -11.46 -13.28 -8.15
CA ALA A 14 -11.36 -11.83 -8.05
C ALA A 14 -11.23 -11.17 -9.42
N ILE A 15 -10.51 -11.73 -10.40
CA ILE A 15 -10.39 -11.22 -11.77
C ILE A 15 -11.74 -11.32 -12.50
N THR A 16 -12.52 -12.37 -12.25
CA THR A 16 -13.86 -12.54 -12.84
C THR A 16 -14.85 -11.51 -12.28
N ILE A 17 -14.77 -11.21 -10.98
CA ILE A 17 -15.52 -10.14 -10.31
C ILE A 17 -14.97 -8.73 -10.69
N TRP A 18 -13.66 -8.62 -10.95
CA TRP A 18 -12.98 -7.37 -11.28
C TRP A 18 -13.25 -6.91 -12.72
N LEU A 19 -13.24 -7.85 -13.67
CA LEU A 19 -13.59 -7.61 -15.08
C LEU A 19 -15.05 -7.17 -15.25
N SER A 20 -15.93 -7.54 -14.32
CA SER A 20 -17.30 -7.03 -14.29
C SER A 20 -17.37 -5.58 -13.78
N THR A 21 -16.48 -5.16 -12.88
CA THR A 21 -16.53 -3.84 -12.22
C THR A 21 -15.80 -2.67 -12.91
N PHE A 22 -15.00 -2.87 -13.96
CA PHE A 22 -14.30 -1.77 -14.64
C PHE A 22 -14.42 -1.82 -16.18
N ALA A 23 -15.47 -1.18 -16.67
CA ALA A 23 -15.53 -0.63 -18.02
C ALA A 23 -15.93 0.84 -17.89
N GLN A 24 -15.06 1.76 -18.31
CA GLN A 24 -15.41 3.18 -18.40
C GLN A 24 -16.67 3.32 -19.27
N ALA A 25 -17.76 3.77 -18.65
CA ALA A 25 -19.07 3.84 -19.25
C ALA A 25 -19.26 5.18 -19.97
N GLN A 26 -19.27 5.13 -21.31
CA GLN A 26 -20.12 6.01 -22.11
C GLN A 26 -21.42 5.24 -22.38
N SER A 27 -22.58 5.80 -22.01
CA SER A 27 -23.94 5.24 -22.26
C SER A 27 -24.75 6.16 -23.18
N PRO A 28 -25.77 5.69 -23.93
CA PRO A 28 -27.15 5.54 -23.39
C PRO A 28 -28.01 4.40 -24.04
N PRO A 29 -29.33 4.21 -23.77
CA PRO A 29 -30.13 4.28 -22.53
C PRO A 29 -30.79 2.91 -22.16
N ALA A 30 -31.74 2.95 -21.21
CA ALA A 30 -32.26 1.85 -20.37
C ALA A 30 -33.35 0.92 -20.97
N GLY A 31 -33.38 -0.31 -20.45
CA GLY A 31 -34.60 -1.12 -20.24
C GLY A 31 -34.99 -2.09 -21.36
N GLY A 32 -34.59 -3.36 -21.23
CA GLY A 32 -35.09 -4.46 -22.04
C GLY A 32 -34.45 -4.55 -23.44
N GLU A 33 -33.95 -5.75 -23.77
CA GLU A 33 -33.18 -6.07 -24.98
C GLU A 33 -31.73 -5.55 -24.99
N ALA A 34 -30.87 -6.30 -25.68
CA ALA A 34 -29.48 -5.94 -25.86
C ALA A 34 -29.39 -4.60 -26.59
N SER A 35 -28.53 -3.68 -26.12
CA SER A 35 -28.35 -2.40 -26.82
C SER A 35 -27.91 -2.64 -28.26
N ALA A 36 -28.19 -1.71 -29.19
CA ALA A 36 -27.70 -1.83 -30.56
C ALA A 36 -26.17 -2.03 -30.61
N ALA A 37 -25.44 -1.44 -29.67
CA ALA A 37 -24.01 -1.64 -29.49
C ALA A 37 -23.66 -3.05 -28.98
N GLU A 38 -24.44 -3.63 -28.06
CA GLU A 38 -24.28 -5.02 -27.62
C GLU A 38 -24.56 -6.01 -28.75
N VAL A 39 -25.64 -5.79 -29.51
CA VAL A 39 -25.99 -6.64 -30.67
C VAL A 39 -24.89 -6.59 -31.72
N GLN A 40 -24.36 -5.39 -32.01
CA GLN A 40 -23.23 -5.24 -32.92
C GLN A 40 -21.95 -5.90 -32.38
N ALA A 41 -21.60 -5.67 -31.11
CA ALA A 41 -20.42 -6.30 -30.49
C ALA A 41 -20.54 -7.83 -30.45
N GLN A 42 -21.76 -8.36 -30.32
CA GLN A 42 -22.03 -9.79 -30.36
C GLN A 42 -21.86 -10.36 -31.77
N ALA A 43 -22.30 -9.63 -32.80
CA ALA A 43 -22.05 -9.98 -34.19
C ALA A 43 -20.54 -9.91 -34.52
N ASP A 44 -19.84 -8.89 -34.06
CA ASP A 44 -18.40 -8.71 -34.25
C ASP A 44 -17.60 -9.83 -33.58
N TYR A 45 -18.00 -10.22 -32.36
CA TYR A 45 -17.38 -11.35 -31.66
C TYR A 45 -17.59 -12.68 -32.40
N ALA A 46 -18.82 -12.95 -32.87
CA ALA A 46 -19.12 -14.16 -33.64
C ALA A 46 -18.32 -14.21 -34.95
N ALA A 47 -18.21 -13.09 -35.67
CA ALA A 47 -17.41 -12.98 -36.89
C ALA A 47 -15.91 -13.18 -36.63
N ALA A 48 -15.37 -12.59 -35.56
CA ALA A 48 -13.98 -12.76 -35.16
C ALA A 48 -13.68 -14.21 -34.78
N GLN A 49 -14.57 -14.86 -34.01
CA GLN A 49 -14.46 -16.25 -33.62
C GLN A 49 -14.46 -17.19 -34.83
N GLN A 50 -15.34 -16.96 -35.81
CA GLN A 50 -15.37 -17.72 -37.05
C GLN A 50 -14.06 -17.55 -37.85
N ALA A 51 -13.58 -16.31 -38.00
CA ALA A 51 -12.33 -16.03 -38.70
C ALA A 51 -11.10 -16.65 -38.01
N ALA A 52 -11.09 -16.73 -36.68
CA ALA A 52 -10.04 -17.43 -35.94
C ALA A 52 -10.10 -18.95 -36.16
N ALA A 53 -11.30 -19.54 -36.14
CA ALA A 53 -11.48 -20.96 -36.40
C ALA A 53 -11.06 -21.36 -37.82
N GLU A 54 -11.36 -20.53 -38.83
CA GLU A 54 -10.92 -20.73 -40.22
C GLU A 54 -9.39 -20.64 -40.36
N ALA A 55 -8.76 -19.66 -39.70
CA ALA A 55 -7.30 -19.52 -39.70
C ALA A 55 -6.60 -20.68 -38.98
N GLU A 56 -7.15 -21.17 -37.86
CA GLU A 56 -6.64 -22.35 -37.15
C GLU A 56 -6.80 -23.63 -37.99
N ALA A 57 -7.94 -23.80 -38.67
CA ALA A 57 -8.17 -24.95 -39.55
C ALA A 57 -7.16 -25.01 -40.72
N ALA A 58 -6.71 -23.86 -41.23
CA ALA A 58 -5.71 -23.77 -42.29
C ALA A 58 -4.31 -24.24 -41.86
N LEU A 59 -4.00 -24.29 -40.55
CA LEU A 59 -2.72 -24.75 -40.04
C LEU A 59 -2.51 -26.25 -40.20
N GLY A 60 -3.58 -27.05 -40.16
CA GLY A 60 -3.51 -28.51 -40.26
C GLY A 60 -2.82 -28.99 -41.54
N PRO A 61 -3.36 -28.65 -42.72
CA PRO A 61 -2.76 -29.02 -44.01
C PRO A 61 -1.33 -28.51 -44.19
N LEU A 62 -1.03 -27.28 -43.75
CA LEU A 62 0.31 -26.69 -43.85
C LEU A 62 1.32 -27.38 -42.92
N ARG A 63 0.88 -27.80 -41.72
CA ARG A 63 1.71 -28.59 -40.80
C ARG A 63 2.05 -29.95 -41.40
N THR A 64 1.07 -30.62 -42.02
CA THR A 64 1.29 -31.89 -42.71
C THR A 64 2.25 -31.73 -43.87
N ALA A 65 2.06 -30.73 -44.73
CA ALA A 65 2.96 -30.45 -45.85
C ALA A 65 4.39 -30.13 -45.39
N MET A 66 4.55 -29.35 -44.32
CA MET A 66 5.85 -29.08 -43.70
C MET A 66 6.50 -30.36 -43.18
N GLN A 67 5.75 -31.22 -42.48
CA GLN A 67 6.25 -32.50 -41.95
C GLN A 67 6.65 -33.46 -43.08
N GLU A 68 5.87 -33.54 -44.15
CA GLU A 68 6.19 -34.36 -45.32
C GLU A 68 7.45 -33.86 -46.03
N ALA A 69 7.59 -32.54 -46.22
CA ALA A 69 8.77 -31.94 -46.83
C ALA A 69 10.03 -32.10 -45.96
N ASP A 70 9.92 -31.88 -44.64
CA ASP A 70 11.01 -32.12 -43.67
C ASP A 70 11.40 -33.62 -43.64
N THR A 71 10.43 -34.53 -43.70
CA THR A 71 10.67 -35.98 -43.75
C THR A 71 11.36 -36.39 -45.05
N ALA A 72 10.88 -35.90 -46.19
CA ALA A 72 11.49 -36.16 -47.49
C ALA A 72 12.93 -35.62 -47.57
N TYR A 73 13.18 -34.43 -47.03
CA TYR A 73 14.53 -33.88 -46.90
C TYR A 73 15.41 -34.75 -45.99
N ALA A 74 14.89 -35.14 -44.81
CA ALA A 74 15.62 -35.98 -43.86
C ALA A 74 15.94 -37.37 -44.44
N ASP A 75 15.00 -37.99 -45.15
CA ASP A 75 15.16 -39.28 -45.82
C ASP A 75 16.17 -39.21 -46.96
N ALA A 76 16.09 -38.17 -47.80
CA ALA A 76 17.06 -37.95 -48.87
C ALA A 76 18.47 -37.68 -48.31
N SER A 77 18.57 -36.87 -47.24
CA SER A 77 19.83 -36.60 -46.57
C SER A 77 20.41 -37.86 -45.92
N ARG A 78 19.58 -38.68 -45.27
CA ARG A 78 19.98 -39.98 -44.72
C ARG A 78 20.42 -40.95 -45.81
N ASN A 79 19.72 -41.00 -46.93
CA ASN A 79 20.09 -41.85 -48.07
C ASN A 79 21.43 -41.41 -48.67
N ALA A 80 21.64 -40.11 -48.89
CA ALA A 80 22.91 -39.57 -49.36
C ALA A 80 24.06 -39.93 -48.39
N GLN A 81 23.84 -39.75 -47.09
CA GLN A 81 24.81 -40.13 -46.06
C GLN A 81 25.07 -41.65 -46.01
N THR A 82 24.03 -42.47 -46.19
CA THR A 82 24.13 -43.93 -46.26
C THR A 82 24.91 -44.38 -47.49
N LYS A 83 24.67 -43.75 -48.64
CA LYS A 83 25.40 -44.04 -49.89
C LYS A 83 26.87 -43.65 -49.79
N ARG A 84 27.16 -42.50 -49.17
CA ARG A 84 28.52 -42.09 -48.85
C ARG A 84 29.22 -43.06 -47.88
N GLN A 85 28.50 -43.57 -46.89
CA GLN A 85 29.01 -44.59 -45.97
C GLN A 85 29.28 -45.92 -46.70
N GLN A 86 28.36 -46.37 -47.56
CA GLN A 86 28.51 -47.59 -48.37
C GLN A 86 29.73 -47.53 -49.30
N ALA A 87 29.97 -46.39 -49.95
CA ALA A 87 31.17 -46.18 -50.77
C ALA A 87 32.46 -46.27 -49.94
N THR A 88 32.42 -45.72 -48.71
CA THR A 88 33.54 -45.78 -47.76
C THR A 88 33.78 -47.21 -47.26
N ASP A 89 32.73 -47.97 -46.96
CA ASP A 89 32.80 -49.34 -46.45
C ASP A 89 33.27 -50.33 -47.53
N ALA A 90 32.76 -50.20 -48.76
CA ALA A 90 33.20 -51.02 -49.91
C ALA A 90 34.70 -50.81 -50.21
N LYS A 91 35.17 -49.56 -50.08
CA LYS A 91 36.59 -49.21 -50.19
C LYS A 91 37.44 -49.86 -49.09
N ASN A 92 36.94 -49.94 -47.86
CA ASN A 92 37.64 -50.55 -46.73
C ASN A 92 37.66 -52.09 -46.82
N LEU A 93 36.56 -52.72 -47.25
CA LEU A 93 36.43 -54.17 -47.37
C LEU A 93 37.23 -54.76 -48.55
N ALA A 94 37.44 -53.99 -49.62
CA ALA A 94 38.28 -54.37 -50.76
C ALA A 94 39.79 -54.11 -50.52
N GLY A 95 40.16 -53.49 -49.40
CA GLY A 95 41.54 -53.20 -48.99
C GLY A 95 42.10 -54.17 -47.95
N GLU A 96 43.24 -53.83 -47.35
CA GLU A 96 43.92 -54.65 -46.32
C GLU A 96 43.04 -55.17 -45.17
N PRO A 97 42.06 -54.41 -44.62
CA PRO A 97 41.24 -54.88 -43.51
C PRO A 97 40.42 -56.14 -43.80
N GLY A 98 39.87 -56.28 -45.02
CA GLY A 98 39.03 -57.43 -45.40
C GLY A 98 39.80 -58.75 -45.56
N VAL A 99 41.10 -58.67 -45.83
CA VAL A 99 41.99 -59.84 -45.96
C VAL A 99 42.24 -60.49 -44.59
N ASN A 100 42.30 -59.68 -43.52
CA ASN A 100 42.53 -60.17 -42.15
C ASN A 100 41.30 -60.87 -41.55
N GLU A 101 40.08 -60.41 -41.86
CA GLU A 101 38.85 -61.06 -41.39
C GLU A 101 38.65 -62.48 -41.97
N LEU A 102 39.12 -62.75 -43.20
CA LEU A 102 39.00 -64.06 -43.84
C LEU A 102 39.83 -65.15 -43.14
N ALA A 103 41.02 -64.79 -42.64
CA ALA A 103 41.92 -65.71 -41.95
C ALA A 103 41.37 -66.17 -40.58
N GLN A 104 40.58 -65.32 -39.91
CA GLN A 104 40.00 -65.63 -38.59
C GLN A 104 38.84 -66.66 -38.69
N ALA A 105 38.06 -66.63 -39.76
CA ALA A 105 36.89 -67.50 -39.93
C ALA A 105 37.27 -68.97 -40.22
N GLU A 106 38.44 -69.23 -40.83
CA GLU A 106 38.91 -70.59 -41.16
C GLU A 106 39.34 -71.39 -39.91
N ALA A 107 39.61 -70.72 -38.78
CA ALA A 107 40.10 -71.33 -37.55
C ALA A 107 39.01 -71.88 -36.60
N ASN A 108 37.73 -71.50 -36.78
CA ASN A 108 36.68 -71.74 -35.77
C ASN A 108 35.91 -73.07 -35.90
N VAL A 109 36.04 -73.81 -37.01
CA VAL A 109 35.28 -75.05 -37.28
C VAL A 109 35.70 -76.25 -36.39
N PRO A 110 37.00 -76.50 -36.10
CA PRO A 110 37.42 -77.65 -35.29
C PRO A 110 37.03 -77.57 -33.80
N ALA A 111 36.88 -76.36 -33.25
CA ALA A 111 36.58 -76.12 -31.84
C ALA A 111 35.14 -76.52 -31.44
N ALA A 112 34.19 -76.48 -32.38
CA ALA A 112 32.79 -76.81 -32.13
C ALA A 112 32.53 -78.32 -31.97
N VAL A 113 33.40 -79.18 -32.50
CA VAL A 113 33.27 -80.66 -32.45
C VAL A 113 33.68 -81.23 -31.09
N GLN A 114 34.62 -80.61 -30.40
CA GLN A 114 35.13 -81.07 -29.11
C GLN A 114 34.11 -80.90 -27.96
N ALA A 115 33.32 -79.82 -27.99
CA ALA A 115 32.39 -79.47 -26.92
C ALA A 115 31.16 -80.40 -26.79
N LEU A 116 30.80 -81.15 -27.84
CA LEU A 116 29.66 -82.08 -27.83
C LEU A 116 29.96 -83.39 -27.07
N THR A 117 31.23 -83.79 -27.04
CA THR A 117 31.69 -85.04 -26.43
C THR A 117 31.69 -84.97 -24.89
N ASP A 118 31.98 -83.80 -24.32
CA ASP A 118 32.22 -83.62 -22.89
C ASP A 118 30.91 -83.58 -22.05
N VAL A 119 29.78 -83.19 -22.66
CA VAL A 119 28.48 -83.05 -21.96
C VAL A 119 27.78 -84.40 -21.73
N THR A 120 28.10 -85.44 -22.52
CA THR A 120 27.44 -86.75 -22.46
C THR A 120 27.78 -87.58 -21.21
N ASN A 121 28.91 -87.30 -20.54
CA ASN A 121 29.45 -88.15 -19.47
C ASN A 121 29.05 -87.76 -18.02
N ALA A 122 28.31 -86.67 -17.80
CA ALA A 122 28.16 -86.06 -16.45
C ALA A 122 26.84 -86.35 -15.68
N LYS A 123 25.89 -87.14 -16.22
CA LYS A 123 24.50 -87.20 -15.72
C LYS A 123 24.25 -87.86 -14.33
N PRO A 124 24.89 -88.97 -13.92
CA PRO A 124 24.47 -89.73 -12.72
C PRO A 124 24.81 -89.08 -11.36
N ALA A 125 25.78 -88.17 -11.29
CA ALA A 125 26.27 -87.59 -10.03
C ALA A 125 25.41 -86.44 -9.48
N LEU A 126 24.50 -85.88 -10.29
CA LEU A 126 23.75 -84.66 -9.95
C LEU A 126 22.45 -84.95 -9.17
N ASP A 127 21.88 -86.16 -9.30
CA ASP A 127 20.60 -86.52 -8.64
C ASP A 127 20.76 -86.76 -7.12
N GLN A 128 21.95 -87.15 -6.66
CA GLN A 128 22.25 -87.37 -5.23
C GLN A 128 22.43 -86.05 -4.44
N ALA A 129 22.88 -84.98 -5.11
CA ALA A 129 23.19 -83.70 -4.46
C ALA A 129 21.95 -82.88 -4.02
N LEU A 130 20.77 -83.20 -4.56
CA LEU A 130 19.52 -82.48 -4.27
C LEU A 130 18.89 -82.85 -2.92
N ALA A 131 19.17 -84.05 -2.40
CA ALA A 131 18.62 -84.53 -1.13
C ALA A 131 19.30 -83.90 0.10
N ASP A 132 20.62 -83.70 0.05
CA ASP A 132 21.43 -83.21 1.17
C ASP A 132 21.27 -81.70 1.42
N ALA A 133 20.93 -80.92 0.38
CA ALA A 133 20.73 -79.47 0.48
C ALA A 133 19.51 -79.06 1.33
N LYS A 134 18.52 -79.94 1.48
CA LYS A 134 17.24 -79.64 2.13
C LYS A 134 17.30 -79.63 3.66
N ALA A 135 18.29 -80.31 4.25
CA ALA A 135 18.44 -80.43 5.70
C ALA A 135 19.20 -79.25 6.36
N ALA A 136 19.90 -78.41 5.57
CA ALA A 136 20.81 -77.38 6.09
C ALA A 136 20.19 -75.98 6.29
N ALA A 137 18.99 -75.70 5.77
CA ALA A 137 18.47 -74.31 5.67
C ALA A 137 17.78 -73.75 6.94
N LEU A 138 17.32 -74.60 7.87
CA LEU A 138 16.38 -74.20 8.93
C LEU A 138 16.95 -73.27 10.06
N PRO A 139 18.18 -73.45 10.58
CA PRO A 139 18.69 -72.62 11.68
C PRO A 139 19.20 -71.22 11.28
N LEU A 140 19.48 -70.97 9.99
CA LEU A 140 19.98 -69.69 9.49
C LEU A 140 18.89 -68.61 9.40
N GLN A 141 17.63 -69.01 9.27
CA GLN A 141 16.49 -68.10 9.16
C GLN A 141 16.25 -67.31 10.47
N GLN A 142 16.51 -67.92 11.63
CA GLN A 142 16.28 -67.31 12.96
C GLN A 142 17.34 -66.27 13.34
N ALA A 143 18.54 -66.31 12.75
CA ALA A 143 19.60 -65.34 13.02
C ALA A 143 19.44 -64.02 12.23
N TYR A 144 18.74 -64.06 11.08
CA TYR A 144 18.47 -62.90 10.23
C TYR A 144 17.51 -61.90 10.90
N ASP A 145 16.44 -62.37 11.55
CA ASP A 145 15.39 -61.52 12.13
C ASP A 145 15.90 -60.64 13.30
N ALA A 146 16.90 -61.12 14.06
CA ALA A 146 17.50 -60.39 15.17
C ALA A 146 18.43 -59.25 14.70
N ALA A 147 19.13 -59.43 13.58
CA ALA A 147 20.06 -58.44 13.02
C ALA A 147 19.33 -57.25 12.36
N GLU A 148 18.14 -57.47 11.81
CA GLU A 148 17.35 -56.42 11.14
C GLU A 148 16.81 -55.36 12.12
N THR A 149 16.57 -55.73 13.38
CA THR A 149 16.06 -54.81 14.42
C THR A 149 17.14 -53.82 14.88
N ALA A 150 18.39 -54.28 15.05
CA ALA A 150 19.50 -53.42 15.47
C ALA A 150 19.96 -52.41 14.39
N ALA A 151 19.70 -52.69 13.11
CA ALA A 151 20.04 -51.78 12.01
C ALA A 151 19.13 -50.53 11.98
N LYS A 152 17.85 -50.66 12.36
CA LYS A 152 16.86 -49.57 12.31
C LYS A 152 17.11 -48.48 13.37
N GLU A 153 17.67 -48.83 14.52
CA GLU A 153 18.00 -47.86 15.59
C GLU A 153 19.26 -47.03 15.26
N ALA A 154 20.22 -47.59 14.51
CA ALA A 154 21.43 -46.90 14.10
C ALA A 154 21.19 -45.83 12.99
N GLU A 155 20.24 -46.05 12.08
CA GLU A 155 19.84 -45.08 11.05
C GLU A 155 19.22 -43.80 11.63
N ALA A 156 18.48 -43.90 12.75
CA ALA A 156 17.88 -42.75 13.42
C ALA A 156 18.94 -41.80 14.04
N ALA A 157 20.07 -42.34 14.51
CA ALA A 157 21.18 -41.56 15.05
C ALA A 157 22.00 -40.84 13.96
N ALA A 158 22.16 -41.46 12.77
CA ALA A 158 22.86 -40.84 11.63
C ALA A 158 22.12 -39.60 11.10
N LYS A 159 20.78 -39.62 11.08
CA LYS A 159 19.95 -38.49 10.65
C LYS A 159 20.15 -37.24 11.52
N ALA A 160 20.30 -37.40 12.83
CA ALA A 160 20.55 -36.29 13.76
C ALA A 160 21.93 -35.62 13.57
N ALA A 161 22.93 -36.36 13.08
CA ALA A 161 24.26 -35.82 12.77
C ALA A 161 24.28 -35.00 11.47
N THR A 162 23.48 -35.37 10.47
CA THR A 162 23.33 -34.62 9.21
C THR A 162 22.68 -33.23 9.42
N ASP A 163 21.73 -33.11 10.34
CA ASP A 163 21.06 -31.84 10.64
C ASP A 163 21.99 -30.81 11.32
N ALA A 164 23.04 -31.27 12.02
CA ALA A 164 24.05 -30.40 12.62
C ALA A 164 24.99 -29.75 11.58
N ALA A 165 25.22 -30.41 10.43
CA ALA A 165 26.11 -29.95 9.36
C ALA A 165 25.51 -28.80 8.50
N ASN A 166 24.21 -28.50 8.65
CA ASN A 166 23.50 -27.47 7.87
C ASN A 166 23.41 -26.09 8.56
N ARG A 167 23.98 -25.91 9.77
CA ARG A 167 23.87 -24.64 10.54
C ARG A 167 24.66 -23.46 9.98
N ILE A 168 25.75 -23.70 9.25
CA ILE A 168 26.68 -22.65 8.79
C ILE A 168 26.05 -21.74 7.72
N ASP A 169 25.22 -22.29 6.84
CA ASP A 169 24.54 -21.52 5.77
C ASP A 169 23.45 -20.59 6.35
N GLU A 170 22.78 -21.01 7.41
CA GLU A 170 21.77 -20.20 8.12
C GLU A 170 22.40 -19.08 8.99
N GLU A 171 23.59 -19.32 9.55
CA GLU A 171 24.35 -18.31 10.28
C GLU A 171 24.93 -17.22 9.35
N ALA A 172 25.38 -17.59 8.14
CA ALA A 172 25.83 -16.65 7.11
C ALA A 172 24.68 -15.75 6.59
N LYS A 173 23.49 -16.32 6.39
CA LYS A 173 22.28 -15.56 6.03
C LYS A 173 21.88 -14.56 7.12
N LYS A 174 21.94 -14.98 8.40
CA LYS A 174 21.67 -14.08 9.55
C LYS A 174 22.70 -12.96 9.66
N ALA A 175 23.99 -13.24 9.48
CA ALA A 175 25.05 -12.22 9.49
C ALA A 175 24.86 -11.19 8.36
N THR A 176 24.48 -11.65 7.16
CA THR A 176 24.18 -10.76 6.01
C THR A 176 22.96 -9.86 6.27
N ALA A 177 21.89 -10.42 6.86
CA ALA A 177 20.71 -9.63 7.23
C ALA A 177 21.01 -8.59 8.33
N GLN A 178 21.86 -8.93 9.29
CA GLN A 178 22.29 -8.03 10.35
C GLN A 178 23.20 -6.91 9.83
N ALA A 179 24.10 -7.20 8.88
CA ALA A 179 24.91 -6.20 8.19
C ALA A 179 24.03 -5.21 7.40
N ALA A 180 23.04 -5.69 6.64
CA ALA A 180 22.09 -4.85 5.92
C ALA A 180 21.27 -3.93 6.85
N ALA A 181 20.88 -4.42 8.03
CA ALA A 181 20.18 -3.61 9.03
C ALA A 181 21.08 -2.52 9.63
N LYS A 182 22.36 -2.82 9.89
CA LYS A 182 23.33 -1.85 10.42
C LYS A 182 23.71 -0.79 9.38
N ARG A 183 23.82 -1.15 8.10
CA ARG A 183 24.04 -0.19 7.00
C ARG A 183 22.90 0.82 6.86
N ARG A 184 21.65 0.36 6.91
CA ARG A 184 20.46 1.25 6.92
C ARG A 184 20.47 2.22 8.11
N ALA A 185 20.92 1.77 9.28
CA ALA A 185 21.05 2.63 10.46
C ALA A 185 22.16 3.68 10.28
N ALA A 186 23.30 3.33 9.66
CA ALA A 186 24.37 4.28 9.33
C ALA A 186 23.92 5.34 8.32
N ASP A 187 23.20 4.95 7.26
CA ASP A 187 22.66 5.87 6.26
C ASP A 187 21.65 6.86 6.87
N THR A 188 20.83 6.37 7.81
CA THR A 188 19.88 7.22 8.56
C THR A 188 20.61 8.26 9.42
N SER A 189 21.68 7.86 10.12
CA SER A 189 22.50 8.78 10.93
C SER A 189 23.27 9.81 10.08
N LYS A 190 23.77 9.42 8.90
CA LYS A 190 24.39 10.36 7.93
C LYS A 190 23.38 11.39 7.41
N ALA A 191 22.16 10.95 7.09
CA ALA A 191 21.09 11.86 6.69
C ALA A 191 20.72 12.85 7.80
N ALA A 192 20.71 12.41 9.06
CA ALA A 192 20.49 13.28 10.21
C ALA A 192 21.60 14.33 10.39
N LEU A 193 22.87 13.94 10.21
CA LEU A 193 24.01 14.87 10.22
C LEU A 193 23.91 15.92 9.09
N ALA A 194 23.60 15.48 7.87
CA ALA A 194 23.44 16.39 6.72
C ALA A 194 22.32 17.42 6.96
N ARG A 195 21.21 17.00 7.57
CA ARG A 195 20.11 17.88 7.96
C ARG A 195 20.51 18.87 9.06
N ALA A 196 21.29 18.43 10.06
CA ALA A 196 21.79 19.31 11.11
C ALA A 196 22.73 20.40 10.54
N GLN A 197 23.61 20.04 9.60
CA GLN A 197 24.49 20.98 8.90
C GLN A 197 23.70 21.97 8.01
N GLN A 198 22.66 21.49 7.32
CA GLN A 198 21.79 22.36 6.52
C GLN A 198 21.02 23.36 7.40
N ASN A 199 20.52 22.92 8.56
CA ASN A 199 19.85 23.78 9.52
C ASN A 199 20.79 24.86 10.08
N GLU A 200 22.06 24.52 10.35
CA GLU A 200 23.07 25.51 10.74
C GLU A 200 23.30 26.56 9.64
N GLN A 201 23.46 26.14 8.39
CA GLN A 201 23.65 27.07 7.27
C GLN A 201 22.46 28.02 7.09
N GLN A 202 21.23 27.50 7.21
CA GLN A 202 20.03 28.32 7.16
C GLN A 202 19.93 29.30 8.34
N ALA A 203 20.26 28.86 9.55
CA ALA A 203 20.28 29.72 10.73
C ALA A 203 21.33 30.85 10.60
N ILE A 204 22.52 30.54 10.04
CA ILE A 204 23.56 31.54 9.77
C ILE A 204 23.09 32.54 8.71
N ALA A 205 22.46 32.09 7.63
CA ALA A 205 21.92 32.98 6.59
C ALA A 205 20.84 33.91 7.14
N GLN A 206 19.97 33.41 8.01
CA GLN A 206 18.94 34.20 8.70
C GLN A 206 19.56 35.21 9.68
N ALA A 207 20.58 34.82 10.44
CA ALA A 207 21.31 35.71 11.34
C ALA A 207 22.01 36.85 10.57
N ASN A 208 22.65 36.55 9.45
CA ASN A 208 23.28 37.54 8.58
C ASN A 208 22.27 38.53 8.00
N THR A 209 21.10 38.03 7.57
CA THR A 209 20.01 38.88 7.06
C THR A 209 19.44 39.79 8.15
N ALA A 210 19.28 39.27 9.37
CA ALA A 210 18.82 40.07 10.51
C ALA A 210 19.84 41.14 10.91
N ALA A 211 21.13 40.82 10.89
CA ALA A 211 22.21 41.77 11.16
C ALA A 211 22.28 42.90 10.12
N GLN A 212 22.00 42.63 8.83
CA GLN A 212 22.01 43.65 7.78
C GLN A 212 20.88 44.68 7.88
N LYS A 213 19.72 44.29 8.42
CA LYS A 213 18.53 45.17 8.53
C LYS A 213 18.54 46.07 9.77
N LEU A 214 19.36 45.76 10.77
CA LEU A 214 19.40 46.51 12.02
C LEU A 214 19.85 47.97 11.83
N PRO A 215 20.94 48.28 11.08
CA PRO A 215 21.36 49.66 10.83
C PRO A 215 20.34 50.48 10.04
N GLU A 216 19.59 49.83 9.13
CA GLU A 216 18.52 50.48 8.36
C GLU A 216 17.37 50.95 9.26
N PHE A 217 16.96 50.13 10.23
CA PHE A 217 15.92 50.50 11.18
C PHE A 217 16.40 51.48 12.26
N GLU A 218 17.68 51.46 12.62
CA GLU A 218 18.29 52.49 13.47
C GLU A 218 18.26 53.85 12.78
N ALA A 219 18.68 53.92 11.51
CA ALA A 219 18.63 55.15 10.72
C ALA A 219 17.19 55.67 10.53
N LEU A 220 16.23 54.76 10.30
CA LEU A 220 14.81 55.10 10.18
C LEU A 220 14.25 55.70 11.49
N LYS A 221 14.67 55.18 12.64
CA LYS A 221 14.27 55.70 13.95
C LYS A 221 14.82 57.10 14.18
N THR A 222 16.10 57.32 13.90
CA THR A 222 16.72 58.65 14.01
C THR A 222 16.00 59.68 13.14
N ALA A 223 15.75 59.36 11.87
CA ALA A 223 15.04 60.28 10.97
C ALA A 223 13.60 60.60 11.44
N ALA A 224 12.90 59.62 12.02
CA ALA A 224 11.55 59.82 12.54
C ALA A 224 11.52 60.66 13.82
N ASP A 225 12.54 60.51 14.69
CA ASP A 225 12.69 61.34 15.89
C ASP A 225 13.02 62.78 15.56
N ASP A 226 13.89 63.01 14.56
CA ASP A 226 14.23 64.34 14.07
C ASP A 226 13.00 65.05 13.48
N ALA A 227 12.18 64.31 12.71
CA ALA A 227 10.92 64.82 12.16
C ALA A 227 9.90 65.17 13.26
N LEU A 228 9.82 64.36 14.32
CA LEU A 228 8.98 64.65 15.48
C LEU A 228 9.48 65.90 16.22
N ALA A 229 10.79 66.04 16.44
CA ALA A 229 11.36 67.23 17.07
C ALA A 229 11.08 68.52 16.27
N ALA A 230 11.16 68.43 14.94
CA ALA A 230 10.78 69.53 14.04
C ALA A 230 9.29 69.88 14.15
N ALA A 231 8.40 68.88 14.18
CA ALA A 231 6.96 69.10 14.32
C ALA A 231 6.58 69.69 15.69
N VAL A 232 7.23 69.27 16.77
CA VAL A 232 7.06 69.86 18.11
C VAL A 232 7.46 71.34 18.10
N SER A 233 8.55 71.68 17.40
CA SER A 233 9.00 73.07 17.25
C SER A 233 8.02 73.92 16.45
N GLN A 234 7.40 73.36 15.40
CA GLN A 234 6.36 74.03 14.62
C GLN A 234 5.09 74.30 15.45
N VAL A 235 4.67 73.35 16.29
CA VAL A 235 3.56 73.54 17.22
C VAL A 235 3.86 74.67 18.19
N ALA A 236 5.05 74.70 18.80
CA ALA A 236 5.43 75.78 19.71
C ALA A 236 5.38 77.17 19.04
N ALA A 237 5.85 77.28 17.79
CA ALA A 237 5.78 78.52 17.02
C ALA A 237 4.33 78.90 16.65
N ALA A 238 3.50 77.94 16.25
CA ALA A 238 2.10 78.17 15.93
C ALA A 238 1.28 78.58 17.16
N THR A 239 1.57 78.01 18.34
CA THR A 239 0.94 78.38 19.61
C THR A 239 1.25 79.83 19.96
N ALA A 240 2.53 80.24 19.90
CA ALA A 240 2.93 81.61 20.18
C ALA A 240 2.25 82.62 19.22
N ASN A 241 2.14 82.28 17.93
CA ASN A 241 1.45 83.11 16.95
C ASN A 241 -0.06 83.22 17.21
N HIS A 242 -0.70 82.11 17.59
CA HIS A 242 -2.12 82.10 17.94
C HIS A 242 -2.39 82.93 19.20
N GLU A 243 -1.60 82.77 20.26
CA GLU A 243 -1.73 83.56 21.50
C GLU A 243 -1.56 85.06 21.24
N ALA A 244 -0.58 85.44 20.42
CA ALA A 244 -0.37 86.84 20.04
C ALA A 244 -1.55 87.42 19.23
N ALA A 245 -2.10 86.65 18.28
CA ALA A 245 -3.24 87.05 17.46
C ALA A 245 -4.53 87.15 18.30
N GLU A 246 -4.75 86.21 19.22
CA GLU A 246 -5.90 86.20 20.13
C GLU A 246 -5.86 87.40 21.10
N ALA A 247 -4.69 87.71 21.67
CA ALA A 247 -4.51 88.90 22.51
C ALA A 247 -4.77 90.21 21.73
N ALA A 248 -4.32 90.29 20.47
CA ALA A 248 -4.55 91.44 19.61
C ALA A 248 -6.04 91.60 19.25
N ALA A 249 -6.76 90.50 19.01
CA ALA A 249 -8.20 90.50 18.76
C ALA A 249 -8.98 90.98 20.00
N GLN A 250 -8.68 90.46 21.18
CA GLN A 250 -9.33 90.86 22.44
C GLN A 250 -9.10 92.33 22.78
N ALA A 251 -7.89 92.84 22.55
CA ALA A 251 -7.57 94.25 22.74
C ALA A 251 -8.36 95.15 21.77
N ALA A 252 -8.48 94.75 20.50
CA ALA A 252 -9.23 95.49 19.50
C ALA A 252 -10.75 95.46 19.74
N GLU A 253 -11.30 94.34 20.22
CA GLU A 253 -12.71 94.22 20.60
C GLU A 253 -13.05 95.08 21.83
N THR A 254 -12.16 95.10 22.83
CA THR A 254 -12.31 95.96 24.01
C THR A 254 -12.28 97.44 23.59
N LEU A 255 -11.38 97.80 22.67
CA LEU A 255 -11.33 99.15 22.10
C LEU A 255 -12.61 99.48 21.31
N ALA A 256 -13.12 98.54 20.50
CA ALA A 256 -14.35 98.74 19.74
C ALA A 256 -15.58 98.93 20.66
N GLN A 257 -15.67 98.16 21.76
CA GLN A 257 -16.72 98.30 22.77
C GLN A 257 -16.68 99.67 23.45
N THR A 258 -15.49 100.09 23.92
CA THR A 258 -15.32 101.41 24.56
C THR A 258 -15.60 102.58 23.60
N VAL A 259 -15.23 102.46 22.32
CA VAL A 259 -15.54 103.47 21.29
C VAL A 259 -17.03 103.50 20.95
N ALA A 260 -17.71 102.34 20.96
CA ALA A 260 -19.15 102.25 20.69
C ALA A 260 -19.99 102.93 21.79
N GLU A 261 -19.60 102.77 23.07
CA GLU A 261 -20.27 103.34 24.24
C GLU A 261 -20.02 104.85 24.43
N SER A 262 -19.03 105.43 23.76
CA SER A 262 -18.72 106.86 23.86
C SER A 262 -19.69 107.73 23.05
N ALA A 263 -20.24 108.75 23.70
CA ALA A 263 -21.16 109.73 23.09
C ALA A 263 -20.45 110.77 22.21
N ASP A 264 -19.13 110.91 22.33
CA ASP A 264 -18.31 111.93 21.64
C ASP A 264 -17.61 111.42 20.36
N GLN A 265 -17.78 110.14 20.00
CA GLN A 265 -17.14 109.49 18.85
C GLN A 265 -18.06 109.50 17.61
N SER A 266 -17.52 109.80 16.43
CA SER A 266 -18.27 109.80 15.17
C SER A 266 -18.65 108.39 14.68
N ASP A 267 -19.72 108.28 13.90
CA ASP A 267 -20.18 106.99 13.36
C ASP A 267 -19.10 106.30 12.48
N GLU A 268 -18.30 107.08 11.75
CA GLU A 268 -17.14 106.55 11.00
C GLU A 268 -16.08 105.93 11.92
N GLN A 269 -15.78 106.55 13.07
CA GLN A 269 -14.82 106.02 14.04
C GLN A 269 -15.32 104.73 14.71
N LYS A 270 -16.63 104.66 15.00
CA LYS A 270 -17.26 103.44 15.54
C LYS A 270 -17.20 102.30 14.52
N GLN A 271 -17.47 102.58 13.25
CA GLN A 271 -17.42 101.59 12.18
C GLN A 271 -15.98 101.12 11.88
N GLN A 272 -15.00 102.03 11.94
CA GLN A 272 -13.58 101.70 11.76
C GLN A 272 -13.05 100.81 12.89
N ALA A 273 -13.40 101.08 14.16
CA ALA A 273 -13.00 100.26 15.29
C ALA A 273 -13.64 98.86 15.26
N ALA A 274 -14.91 98.77 14.84
CA ALA A 274 -15.59 97.49 14.62
C ALA A 274 -14.95 96.67 13.47
N ALA A 275 -14.53 97.34 12.38
CA ALA A 275 -13.86 96.68 11.27
C ALA A 275 -12.45 96.17 11.65
N ASP A 276 -11.67 96.92 12.44
CA ASP A 276 -10.37 96.50 12.96
C ASP A 276 -10.48 95.31 13.92
N ALA A 277 -11.49 95.31 14.80
CA ALA A 277 -11.80 94.18 15.68
C ALA A 277 -12.18 92.92 14.87
N ALA A 278 -13.04 93.06 13.86
CA ALA A 278 -13.42 91.94 12.99
C ALA A 278 -12.22 91.37 12.21
N ALA A 279 -11.34 92.22 11.67
CA ALA A 279 -10.15 91.79 10.95
C ALA A 279 -9.15 91.04 11.85
N LYS A 280 -8.93 91.52 13.08
CA LYS A 280 -8.03 90.84 14.05
C LYS A 280 -8.63 89.54 14.58
N ARG A 281 -9.95 89.47 14.76
CA ARG A 281 -10.64 88.21 15.11
C ARG A 281 -10.50 87.18 13.99
N GLN A 282 -10.63 87.59 12.73
CA GLN A 282 -10.38 86.70 11.59
C GLN A 282 -8.93 86.18 11.58
N ALA A 283 -7.95 87.05 11.82
CA ALA A 283 -6.54 86.65 11.91
C ALA A 283 -6.27 85.66 13.06
N ALA A 284 -6.96 85.80 14.20
CA ALA A 284 -6.87 84.87 15.33
C ALA A 284 -7.45 83.48 14.99
N GLU A 285 -8.57 83.42 14.27
CA GLU A 285 -9.16 82.16 13.80
C GLU A 285 -8.30 81.49 12.71
N GLU A 286 -7.66 82.26 11.82
CA GLU A 286 -6.68 81.73 10.86
C GLU A 286 -5.44 81.14 11.56
N ALA A 287 -4.93 81.82 12.59
CA ALA A 287 -3.82 81.32 13.42
C ALA A 287 -4.21 80.06 14.22
N ARG A 288 -5.47 79.98 14.68
CA ARG A 288 -6.03 78.78 15.32
C ARG A 288 -6.11 77.60 14.35
N GLY A 289 -6.50 77.84 13.10
CA GLY A 289 -6.46 76.86 12.02
C GLY A 289 -5.04 76.34 11.74
N ALA A 290 -4.05 77.24 11.70
CA ALA A 290 -2.63 76.87 11.54
C ALA A 290 -2.09 76.04 12.72
N LEU A 291 -2.48 76.37 13.95
CA LEU A 291 -2.14 75.57 15.14
C LEU A 291 -2.74 74.16 15.08
N ALA A 292 -4.00 74.02 14.67
CA ALA A 292 -4.64 72.72 14.48
C ALA A 292 -3.92 71.85 13.42
N GLN A 293 -3.45 72.47 12.33
CA GLN A 293 -2.64 71.79 11.31
C GLN A 293 -1.28 71.36 11.88
N ALA A 294 -0.59 72.22 12.63
CA ALA A 294 0.69 71.88 13.26
C ALA A 294 0.55 70.70 14.25
N HIS A 295 -0.52 70.67 15.04
CA HIS A 295 -0.81 69.53 15.92
C HIS A 295 -1.08 68.24 15.13
N THR A 296 -1.75 68.32 13.97
CA THR A 296 -1.98 67.16 13.10
C THR A 296 -0.65 66.61 12.56
N VAL A 297 0.27 67.49 12.15
CA VAL A 297 1.62 67.10 11.71
C VAL A 297 2.42 66.46 12.84
N GLN A 298 2.37 67.02 14.06
CA GLN A 298 3.00 66.44 15.25
C GLN A 298 2.47 65.03 15.55
N GLN A 299 1.15 64.83 15.51
CA GLN A 299 0.55 63.51 15.71
C GLN A 299 0.99 62.50 14.63
N GLY A 300 1.10 62.94 13.37
CA GLY A 300 1.63 62.13 12.28
C GLY A 300 3.08 61.72 12.50
N ALA A 301 3.94 62.66 12.87
CA ALA A 301 5.35 62.41 13.17
C ALA A 301 5.53 61.49 14.38
N GLN A 302 4.72 61.64 15.43
CA GLN A 302 4.74 60.76 16.60
C GLN A 302 4.41 59.31 16.23
N LYS A 303 3.37 59.10 15.41
CA LYS A 303 3.01 57.75 14.92
C LYS A 303 4.14 57.11 14.12
N LEU A 304 4.87 57.89 13.32
CA LEU A 304 6.03 57.41 12.57
C LEU A 304 7.20 57.04 13.48
N ALA A 305 7.51 57.87 14.48
CA ALA A 305 8.54 57.60 15.48
C ALA A 305 8.25 56.32 16.29
N ASP A 306 7.00 56.15 16.74
CA ASP A 306 6.56 54.95 17.47
C ASP A 306 6.60 53.70 16.57
N ALA A 307 6.22 53.82 15.30
CA ALA A 307 6.30 52.73 14.33
C ALA A 307 7.76 52.33 14.04
N ALA A 308 8.66 53.29 13.89
CA ALA A 308 10.09 53.04 13.73
C ALA A 308 10.69 52.38 14.98
N ALA A 309 10.31 52.82 16.19
CA ALA A 309 10.74 52.21 17.45
C ALA A 309 10.35 50.72 17.54
N ARG A 310 9.10 50.40 17.19
CA ARG A 310 8.60 49.02 17.17
C ARG A 310 9.34 48.15 16.15
N LYS A 311 9.66 48.69 14.96
CA LYS A 311 10.44 47.98 13.93
C LYS A 311 11.85 47.68 14.42
N LEU A 312 12.52 48.65 15.03
CA LEU A 312 13.87 48.47 15.60
C LEU A 312 13.88 47.43 16.74
N ALA A 313 12.92 47.50 17.67
CA ALA A 313 12.81 46.54 18.77
C ALA A 313 12.58 45.10 18.27
N ARG A 314 11.73 44.93 17.23
CA ARG A 314 11.50 43.63 16.59
C ARG A 314 12.76 43.11 15.89
N ALA A 315 13.48 43.97 15.17
CA ALA A 315 14.73 43.59 14.51
C ALA A 315 15.81 43.15 15.52
N ALA A 316 15.95 43.86 16.64
CA ALA A 316 16.86 43.51 17.72
C ALA A 316 16.49 42.17 18.40
N ALA A 317 15.21 41.94 18.66
CA ALA A 317 14.71 40.68 19.20
C ALA A 317 14.93 39.51 18.23
N GLN A 318 14.69 39.73 16.94
CA GLN A 318 14.91 38.74 15.88
C GLN A 318 16.39 38.35 15.78
N LYS A 319 17.31 39.32 15.83
CA LYS A 319 18.76 39.06 15.85
C LYS A 319 19.13 38.14 17.01
N LYS A 320 18.70 38.47 18.24
CA LYS A 320 18.96 37.66 19.45
C LYS A 320 18.41 36.23 19.32
N LEU A 321 17.22 36.07 18.76
CA LEU A 321 16.61 34.75 18.52
C LEU A 321 17.39 33.94 17.48
N THR A 322 17.82 34.57 16.38
CA THR A 322 18.61 33.89 15.33
C THR A 322 20.00 33.51 15.83
N GLU A 323 20.65 34.33 16.65
CA GLU A 323 21.95 34.02 17.27
C GLU A 323 21.84 32.82 18.24
N ALA A 324 20.77 32.79 19.06
CA ALA A 324 20.48 31.63 19.91
C ALA A 324 20.20 30.35 19.11
N THR A 325 19.54 30.49 17.96
CA THR A 325 19.25 29.37 17.04
C THR A 325 20.52 28.82 16.38
N VAL A 326 21.45 29.70 16.00
CA VAL A 326 22.79 29.29 15.50
C VAL A 326 23.57 28.55 16.58
N ALA A 327 23.57 29.06 17.83
CA ALA A 327 24.23 28.39 18.95
C ALA A 327 23.65 27.00 19.23
N ASN A 328 22.32 26.87 19.23
CA ASN A 328 21.65 25.58 19.43
C ASN A 328 21.94 24.59 18.29
N SER A 329 21.95 25.07 17.04
CA SER A 329 22.25 24.23 15.86
C SER A 329 23.69 23.71 15.92
N LYS A 330 24.66 24.55 16.30
CA LYS A 330 26.05 24.13 16.52
C LYS A 330 26.19 23.05 17.59
N ASN A 331 25.45 23.16 18.68
CA ASN A 331 25.47 22.18 19.77
C ASN A 331 24.90 20.80 19.34
N GLN A 332 24.14 20.72 18.25
CA GLN A 332 23.58 19.47 17.74
C GLN A 332 24.48 18.75 16.71
N ILE A 333 25.49 19.44 16.14
CA ILE A 333 26.36 18.86 15.10
C ILE A 333 27.36 17.87 15.70
N ALA A 334 28.04 18.25 16.78
CA ALA A 334 29.02 17.36 17.43
C ALA A 334 28.43 15.98 17.84
N PRO A 335 27.28 15.90 18.52
CA PRO A 335 26.67 14.60 18.85
C PRO A 335 26.15 13.86 17.61
N SER A 336 25.60 14.56 16.61
CA SER A 336 25.13 13.92 15.36
C SER A 336 26.29 13.36 14.54
N MET A 337 27.44 14.03 14.54
CA MET A 337 28.66 13.59 13.88
C MET A 337 29.25 12.36 14.57
N ALA A 338 29.32 12.38 15.90
CA ALA A 338 29.75 11.22 16.69
C ALA A 338 28.82 10.00 16.49
N ALA A 339 27.51 10.22 16.44
CA ALA A 339 26.53 9.15 16.18
C ALA A 339 26.63 8.58 14.75
N ALA A 340 26.85 9.43 13.74
CA ALA A 340 27.05 8.98 12.37
C ALA A 340 28.36 8.19 12.21
N GLN A 341 29.44 8.62 12.86
CA GLN A 341 30.71 7.91 12.85
C GLN A 341 30.61 6.54 13.54
N ALA A 342 30.01 6.48 14.74
CA ALA A 342 29.84 5.23 15.47
C ALA A 342 28.93 4.23 14.72
N ALA A 343 27.88 4.72 14.04
CA ALA A 343 27.01 3.89 13.21
C ALA A 343 27.73 3.36 11.96
N GLU A 344 28.59 4.16 11.34
CA GLU A 344 29.40 3.75 10.19
C GLU A 344 30.43 2.68 10.57
N GLU A 345 31.15 2.88 11.68
CA GLU A 345 32.11 1.91 12.20
C GLU A 345 31.42 0.57 12.52
N ALA A 346 30.22 0.61 13.11
CA ALA A 346 29.43 -0.58 13.39
C ALA A 346 28.91 -1.29 12.11
N ALA A 347 28.57 -0.53 11.06
CA ALA A 347 28.13 -1.09 9.79
C ALA A 347 29.28 -1.77 9.04
N VAL A 348 30.45 -1.11 8.98
CA VAL A 348 31.66 -1.67 8.35
C VAL A 348 32.13 -2.93 9.09
N ALA A 349 32.10 -2.93 10.43
CA ALA A 349 32.43 -4.12 11.20
C ALA A 349 31.46 -5.29 10.94
N ALA A 350 30.17 -5.02 10.82
CA ALA A 350 29.16 -6.04 10.54
C ALA A 350 29.24 -6.59 9.11
N GLU A 351 29.54 -5.74 8.12
CA GLU A 351 29.75 -6.17 6.73
C GLU A 351 31.00 -7.03 6.60
N LYS A 352 32.11 -6.62 7.23
CA LYS A 352 33.33 -7.43 7.26
C LYS A 352 33.06 -8.81 7.89
N PHE A 353 32.31 -8.86 8.98
CA PHE A 353 31.92 -10.13 9.60
C PHE A 353 31.02 -10.99 8.69
N ALA A 354 30.09 -10.37 7.96
CA ALA A 354 29.25 -11.08 6.99
C ALA A 354 30.04 -11.59 5.78
N GLU A 355 31.00 -10.81 5.28
CA GLU A 355 31.93 -11.21 4.22
C GLU A 355 32.79 -12.39 4.66
N GLU A 356 33.35 -12.35 5.88
CA GLU A 356 34.12 -13.46 6.45
C GLU A 356 33.28 -14.75 6.53
N ARG A 357 32.01 -14.65 6.96
CA ARG A 357 31.10 -15.82 7.05
C ARG A 357 30.64 -16.34 5.69
N ASN A 358 30.41 -15.45 4.73
CA ASN A 358 30.07 -15.83 3.36
C ASN A 358 31.26 -16.45 2.64
N LEU A 359 32.48 -15.98 2.91
CA LEU A 359 33.71 -16.58 2.40
C LEU A 359 33.93 -17.97 2.99
N GLU A 360 33.71 -18.16 4.30
CA GLU A 360 33.71 -19.48 4.93
C GLU A 360 32.67 -20.41 4.27
N ALA A 361 31.42 -19.98 4.11
CA ALA A 361 30.37 -20.78 3.47
C ALA A 361 30.71 -21.14 2.01
N ALA A 362 31.28 -20.21 1.25
CA ALA A 362 31.72 -20.43 -0.12
C ALA A 362 32.92 -21.38 -0.21
N GLN A 363 33.88 -21.28 0.72
CA GLN A 363 35.01 -22.22 0.81
C GLN A 363 34.54 -23.63 1.15
N VAL A 364 33.55 -23.77 2.04
CA VAL A 364 32.91 -25.06 2.35
C VAL A 364 32.21 -25.65 1.12
N ALA A 365 31.44 -24.83 0.38
CA ALA A 365 30.78 -25.27 -0.83
C ALA A 365 31.77 -25.67 -1.94
N ALA A 366 32.84 -24.90 -2.12
CA ALA A 366 33.90 -25.20 -3.08
C ALA A 366 34.66 -26.49 -2.73
N LYS A 367 34.92 -26.73 -1.43
CA LYS A 367 35.54 -27.98 -0.97
C LYS A 367 34.63 -29.20 -1.18
N ARG A 368 33.31 -29.06 -0.99
CA ARG A 368 32.32 -30.12 -1.31
C ARG A 368 32.29 -30.43 -2.81
N GLN A 369 32.32 -29.39 -3.65
CA GLN A 369 32.35 -29.57 -5.10
C GLN A 369 33.65 -30.23 -5.57
N ALA A 370 34.80 -29.79 -5.04
CA ALA A 370 36.10 -30.39 -5.36
C ALA A 370 36.18 -31.86 -4.96
N LEU A 371 35.57 -32.25 -3.83
CA LEU A 371 35.48 -33.65 -3.42
C LEU A 371 34.58 -34.46 -4.37
N ALA A 372 33.43 -33.91 -4.79
CA ALA A 372 32.53 -34.56 -5.74
C ALA A 372 33.19 -34.74 -7.12
N ASP A 373 33.91 -33.73 -7.60
CA ASP A 373 34.62 -33.77 -8.88
C ASP A 373 35.79 -34.78 -8.83
N ALA A 374 36.51 -34.86 -7.71
CA ALA A 374 37.56 -35.86 -7.51
C ALA A 374 37.01 -37.29 -7.42
N GLN A 375 35.82 -37.48 -6.84
CA GLN A 375 35.12 -38.77 -6.82
C GLN A 375 34.62 -39.18 -8.21
N ALA A 376 34.08 -38.22 -8.97
CA ALA A 376 33.66 -38.45 -10.36
C ALA A 376 34.86 -38.81 -11.26
N ALA A 377 35.99 -38.12 -11.10
CA ALA A 377 37.23 -38.44 -11.81
C ALA A 377 37.74 -39.84 -11.45
N LEU A 378 37.71 -40.24 -10.18
CA LEU A 378 38.08 -41.59 -9.76
C LEU A 378 37.18 -42.66 -10.40
N ALA A 379 35.87 -42.42 -10.43
CA ALA A 379 34.91 -43.32 -11.08
C ALA A 379 35.18 -43.46 -12.58
N ALA A 380 35.49 -42.37 -13.28
CA ALA A 380 35.84 -42.38 -14.70
C ALA A 380 37.15 -43.16 -14.98
N VAL A 381 38.19 -42.97 -14.15
CA VAL A 381 39.46 -43.70 -14.29
C VAL A 381 39.29 -45.19 -13.94
N GLN A 382 38.45 -45.54 -12.96
CA GLN A 382 38.10 -46.93 -12.66
C GLN A 382 37.34 -47.59 -13.82
N GLN A 383 36.43 -46.88 -14.47
CA GLN A 383 35.73 -47.36 -15.66
C GLN A 383 36.70 -47.56 -16.85
N ALA A 384 37.66 -46.65 -17.02
CA ALA A 384 38.72 -46.79 -18.02
C ALA A 384 39.66 -47.97 -17.72
N LEU A 385 40.00 -48.23 -16.44
CA LEU A 385 40.77 -49.42 -16.03
C LEU A 385 39.98 -50.70 -16.35
N GLN A 386 38.67 -50.72 -16.11
CA GLN A 386 37.82 -51.87 -16.42
C GLN A 386 37.76 -52.13 -17.93
N GLN A 387 37.72 -51.07 -18.75
CA GLN A 387 37.82 -51.17 -20.20
C GLN A 387 39.20 -51.66 -20.66
N ALA A 388 40.29 -51.16 -20.07
CA ALA A 388 41.65 -51.61 -20.37
C ALA A 388 41.87 -53.08 -19.99
N GLN A 389 41.32 -53.53 -18.85
CA GLN A 389 41.34 -54.94 -18.46
C GLN A 389 40.52 -55.82 -19.40
N THR A 390 39.41 -55.30 -19.92
CA THR A 390 38.59 -56.00 -20.92
C THR A 390 39.32 -56.11 -22.26
N GLN A 391 40.01 -55.04 -22.69
CA GLN A 391 40.87 -55.04 -23.87
C GLN A 391 42.10 -55.94 -23.70
N ALA A 392 42.71 -55.98 -22.51
CA ALA A 392 43.80 -56.89 -22.18
C ALA A 392 43.35 -58.35 -22.19
N ALA A 393 42.15 -58.66 -21.69
CA ALA A 393 41.55 -59.98 -21.78
C ALA A 393 41.27 -60.38 -23.23
N GLN A 394 40.82 -59.43 -24.08
CA GLN A 394 40.66 -59.66 -25.52
C GLN A 394 42.00 -59.84 -26.24
N ALA A 395 43.04 -59.09 -25.87
CA ALA A 395 44.39 -59.19 -26.41
C ALA A 395 45.09 -60.50 -25.98
N GLN A 396 44.88 -60.98 -24.75
CA GLN A 396 45.36 -62.30 -24.30
C GLN A 396 44.67 -63.45 -25.03
N VAL A 397 43.38 -63.30 -25.37
CA VAL A 397 42.65 -64.26 -26.20
C VAL A 397 43.15 -64.24 -27.66
N ALA A 398 43.57 -63.08 -28.18
CA ALA A 398 44.20 -62.96 -29.50
C ALA A 398 45.66 -63.47 -29.53
N ALA A 399 46.46 -63.24 -28.48
CA ALA A 399 47.84 -63.70 -28.33
C ALA A 399 47.96 -65.23 -28.22
N ALA A 400 46.91 -65.92 -27.77
CA ALA A 400 46.84 -67.38 -27.78
C ALA A 400 46.78 -67.99 -29.20
N ALA A 401 46.59 -67.19 -30.25
CA ALA A 401 46.38 -67.65 -31.62
C ALA A 401 47.58 -67.48 -32.58
N GLN A 402 48.66 -66.74 -32.24
CA GLN A 402 49.82 -66.51 -33.13
C GLN A 402 51.17 -66.49 -32.38
N SER A 403 52.26 -66.72 -33.13
CA SER A 403 53.57 -67.22 -32.64
C SER A 403 54.22 -66.47 -31.47
N MET A 404 54.96 -67.22 -30.64
CA MET A 404 55.45 -66.84 -29.31
C MET A 404 56.29 -65.55 -29.19
N ALA A 405 56.95 -65.06 -30.27
CA ALA A 405 57.84 -63.90 -30.19
C ALA A 405 57.11 -62.54 -30.28
N ASP A 406 56.02 -62.44 -31.05
CA ASP A 406 55.18 -61.23 -31.09
C ASP A 406 54.18 -61.19 -29.91
N ALA A 407 53.78 -62.38 -29.43
CA ALA A 407 52.90 -62.55 -28.28
C ALA A 407 53.52 -62.01 -26.97
N GLU A 408 54.85 -62.11 -26.81
CA GLU A 408 55.54 -61.60 -25.63
C GLU A 408 55.63 -60.06 -25.63
N ALA A 409 55.79 -59.43 -26.79
CA ALA A 409 55.77 -57.97 -26.94
C ALA A 409 54.37 -57.36 -26.77
N GLN A 410 53.32 -58.00 -27.28
CA GLN A 410 51.93 -57.58 -27.08
C GLN A 410 51.44 -57.81 -25.65
N LYS A 411 51.85 -58.90 -25.01
CA LYS A 411 51.61 -59.12 -23.57
C LYS A 411 52.31 -58.05 -22.74
N GLN A 412 53.58 -57.73 -23.03
CA GLN A 412 54.32 -56.67 -22.35
C GLN A 412 53.63 -55.30 -22.53
N ALA A 413 53.19 -54.95 -23.74
CA ALA A 413 52.48 -53.68 -23.99
C ALA A 413 51.10 -53.60 -23.34
N SER A 414 50.37 -54.72 -23.25
CA SER A 414 49.09 -54.81 -22.54
C SER A 414 49.27 -54.77 -21.03
N ASP A 415 50.29 -55.44 -20.51
CA ASP A 415 50.67 -55.40 -19.09
C ASP A 415 51.16 -53.99 -18.72
N ASP A 416 51.87 -53.30 -19.61
CA ASP A 416 52.28 -51.90 -19.45
C ASP A 416 51.08 -50.94 -19.50
N LEU A 417 50.07 -51.18 -20.35
CA LEU A 417 48.83 -50.40 -20.38
C LEU A 417 48.00 -50.58 -19.10
N VAL A 418 47.87 -51.81 -18.61
CA VAL A 418 47.20 -52.09 -17.33
C VAL A 418 48.01 -51.51 -16.17
N ALA A 419 49.34 -51.58 -16.19
CA ALA A 419 50.21 -50.98 -15.19
C ALA A 419 50.11 -49.44 -15.20
N ASN A 420 50.04 -48.82 -16.38
CA ASN A 420 49.90 -47.36 -16.53
C ASN A 420 48.50 -46.89 -16.08
N ALA A 421 47.44 -47.62 -16.44
CA ALA A 421 46.08 -47.37 -15.94
C ALA A 421 45.97 -47.59 -14.42
N THR A 422 46.65 -48.61 -13.88
CA THR A 422 46.73 -48.87 -12.43
C THR A 422 47.50 -47.77 -11.71
N ASN A 423 48.58 -47.25 -12.30
CA ASN A 423 49.32 -46.09 -11.79
C ASN A 423 48.48 -44.81 -11.86
N GLN A 424 47.66 -44.63 -12.90
CA GLN A 424 46.70 -43.52 -12.98
C GLN A 424 45.56 -43.63 -11.97
N VAL A 425 45.02 -44.84 -11.71
CA VAL A 425 44.07 -45.07 -10.60
C VAL A 425 44.75 -44.79 -9.26
N THR A 426 46.00 -45.21 -9.08
CA THR A 426 46.76 -44.98 -7.84
C THR A 426 47.07 -43.48 -7.66
N ALA A 427 47.41 -42.76 -8.72
CA ALA A 427 47.62 -41.31 -8.72
C ALA A 427 46.32 -40.54 -8.49
N ALA A 428 45.21 -40.95 -9.12
CA ALA A 428 43.88 -40.39 -8.89
C ALA A 428 43.38 -40.68 -7.46
N THR A 429 43.66 -41.86 -6.92
CA THR A 429 43.36 -42.23 -5.52
C THR A 429 44.19 -41.38 -4.56
N THR A 430 45.48 -41.20 -4.83
CA THR A 430 46.38 -40.34 -4.05
C THR A 430 45.97 -38.87 -4.14
N ALA A 431 45.52 -38.39 -5.31
CA ALA A 431 45.01 -37.04 -5.49
C ALA A 431 43.65 -36.82 -4.78
N CYS A 432 42.77 -37.82 -4.78
CA CYS A 432 41.52 -37.81 -4.03
C CYS A 432 41.78 -37.84 -2.52
N GLN A 433 42.84 -38.54 -2.08
CA GLN A 433 43.29 -38.56 -0.69
C GLN A 433 43.96 -37.24 -0.28
N ALA A 434 44.80 -36.64 -1.13
CA ALA A 434 45.38 -35.31 -0.89
C ALA A 434 44.33 -34.20 -0.86
N ALA A 435 43.27 -34.30 -1.69
CA ALA A 435 42.12 -33.40 -1.66
C ALA A 435 41.29 -33.54 -0.37
N ARG A 436 41.21 -34.76 0.20
CA ARG A 436 40.63 -35.00 1.54
C ARG A 436 41.49 -34.40 2.65
N ASP A 437 42.81 -34.58 2.58
CA ASP A 437 43.74 -34.10 3.62
C ASP A 437 43.85 -32.55 3.62
N ALA A 438 43.70 -31.90 2.45
CA ALA A 438 43.67 -30.43 2.31
C ALA A 438 42.37 -29.78 2.88
N ALA A 439 41.34 -30.56 3.19
CA ALA A 439 40.07 -30.10 3.76
C ALA A 439 39.99 -30.25 5.30
N GLY A 440 41.15 -30.35 5.96
CA GLY A 440 41.29 -30.65 7.39
C GLY A 440 40.84 -29.53 8.34
N GLU A 441 39.54 -29.47 8.61
CA GLU A 441 38.92 -29.12 9.91
C GLU A 441 37.43 -29.49 9.89
N GLN A 442 36.81 -29.47 8.71
CA GLN A 442 35.45 -29.99 8.49
C GLN A 442 35.38 -31.52 8.39
N ALA A 443 36.53 -32.15 8.11
CA ALA A 443 36.67 -33.60 8.04
C ALA A 443 36.39 -34.33 9.36
N GLN A 444 36.48 -33.69 10.52
CA GLN A 444 36.11 -34.34 11.79
C GLN A 444 34.59 -34.50 11.96
N PHE A 445 33.78 -33.53 11.51
CA PHE A 445 32.33 -33.63 11.56
C PHE A 445 31.79 -34.60 10.49
N ASP A 446 32.34 -34.53 9.28
CA ASP A 446 31.99 -35.46 8.20
C ASP A 446 32.53 -36.88 8.48
N ALA A 447 33.66 -37.04 9.17
CA ALA A 447 34.12 -38.35 9.63
C ALA A 447 33.23 -38.93 10.73
N VAL A 448 32.72 -38.13 11.67
CA VAL A 448 31.76 -38.61 12.68
C VAL A 448 30.43 -38.98 12.04
N ALA A 449 29.93 -38.19 11.08
CA ALA A 449 28.73 -38.47 10.32
C ALA A 449 28.90 -39.69 9.39
N GLN A 450 30.04 -39.79 8.67
CA GLN A 450 30.37 -40.96 7.85
C GLN A 450 30.63 -42.20 8.69
N GLN A 451 31.20 -42.08 9.89
CA GLN A 451 31.44 -43.22 10.77
C GLN A 451 30.15 -43.70 11.43
N THR A 452 29.22 -42.81 11.80
CA THR A 452 27.86 -43.22 12.24
C THR A 452 27.03 -43.79 11.09
N THR A 453 27.17 -43.27 9.87
CA THR A 453 26.54 -43.82 8.67
C THR A 453 27.18 -45.15 8.26
N ALA A 454 28.49 -45.32 8.42
CA ALA A 454 29.23 -46.55 8.16
C ALA A 454 28.97 -47.61 9.23
N ASP A 455 28.77 -47.23 10.49
CA ASP A 455 28.40 -48.15 11.57
C ASP A 455 26.94 -48.63 11.41
N ALA A 456 26.04 -47.74 10.95
CA ALA A 456 24.70 -48.11 10.50
C ALA A 456 24.76 -49.03 9.27
N ALA A 457 25.58 -48.70 8.27
CA ALA A 457 25.78 -49.51 7.07
C ALA A 457 26.46 -50.86 7.39
N ALA A 458 27.36 -50.94 8.37
CA ALA A 458 27.99 -52.18 8.81
C ALA A 458 26.99 -53.08 9.53
N LYS A 459 26.12 -52.52 10.38
CA LYS A 459 25.04 -53.28 11.03
C LYS A 459 23.97 -53.73 10.03
N ARG A 460 23.68 -52.90 9.02
CA ARG A 460 22.86 -53.27 7.86
C ARG A 460 23.53 -54.37 7.05
N LYS A 461 24.84 -54.27 6.82
CA LYS A 461 25.66 -55.28 6.14
C LYS A 461 25.70 -56.60 6.90
N VAL A 462 25.73 -56.61 8.23
CA VAL A 462 25.64 -57.84 9.04
C VAL A 462 24.25 -58.49 8.89
N ALA A 463 23.17 -57.69 8.85
CA ALA A 463 21.84 -58.19 8.55
C ALA A 463 21.73 -58.73 7.10
N ASP A 464 22.34 -58.03 6.14
CA ASP A 464 22.40 -58.42 4.74
C ASP A 464 23.34 -59.61 4.51
N GLU A 465 24.40 -59.78 5.31
CA GLU A 465 25.32 -60.93 5.30
C GLU A 465 24.66 -62.16 5.92
N ALA A 466 23.86 -61.99 6.99
CA ALA A 466 23.02 -63.07 7.53
C ALA A 466 21.96 -63.50 6.50
N LYS A 467 21.37 -62.53 5.78
CA LYS A 467 20.50 -62.79 4.63
C LYS A 467 21.24 -63.46 3.48
N ALA A 468 22.47 -63.03 3.21
CA ALA A 468 23.34 -63.58 2.17
C ALA A 468 24.01 -64.91 2.57
N ALA A 469 23.95 -65.33 3.83
CA ALA A 469 24.36 -66.66 4.29
C ALA A 469 23.19 -67.66 4.21
N LEU A 470 21.97 -67.17 4.43
CA LEU A 470 20.73 -67.90 4.18
C LEU A 470 20.48 -68.13 2.68
N ALA A 471 20.74 -67.09 1.87
CA ALA A 471 20.52 -67.08 0.42
C ALA A 471 21.21 -68.23 -0.34
N PRO A 472 22.50 -68.56 -0.17
CA PRO A 472 23.17 -69.64 -0.90
C PRO A 472 22.70 -71.03 -0.49
N VAL A 473 22.16 -71.23 0.71
CA VAL A 473 21.61 -72.54 1.14
C VAL A 473 20.22 -72.76 0.53
N GLN A 474 19.41 -71.70 0.46
CA GLN A 474 18.14 -71.69 -0.29
C GLN A 474 18.38 -71.78 -1.80
N GLN A 475 19.37 -71.04 -2.30
CA GLN A 475 19.77 -71.04 -3.71
C GLN A 475 20.48 -72.33 -4.10
N ALA A 476 21.19 -73.04 -3.22
CA ALA A 476 21.78 -74.36 -3.51
C ALA A 476 20.70 -75.44 -3.63
N LEU A 477 19.65 -75.37 -2.80
CA LEU A 477 18.48 -76.22 -2.93
C LEU A 477 17.76 -75.99 -4.28
N GLU A 478 17.65 -74.72 -4.70
CA GLU A 478 17.05 -74.33 -5.97
C GLU A 478 17.97 -74.64 -7.16
N GLN A 479 19.29 -74.44 -7.04
CA GLN A 479 20.31 -74.73 -8.05
C GLN A 479 20.51 -76.23 -8.26
N ALA A 480 20.39 -77.07 -7.24
CA ALA A 480 20.44 -78.52 -7.41
C ALA A 480 19.22 -79.02 -8.22
N ALA A 481 18.05 -78.40 -8.03
CA ALA A 481 16.85 -78.70 -8.80
C ALA A 481 16.96 -78.18 -10.26
N VAL A 482 17.60 -77.01 -10.44
CA VAL A 482 17.85 -76.41 -11.77
C VAL A 482 18.93 -77.17 -12.55
N ARG A 483 20.04 -77.61 -11.93
CA ARG A 483 21.15 -78.31 -12.61
C ARG A 483 20.75 -79.67 -13.20
N ALA A 484 19.83 -80.39 -12.56
CA ALA A 484 19.25 -81.61 -13.12
C ALA A 484 18.46 -81.34 -14.42
N ASN A 485 17.92 -80.14 -14.57
CA ASN A 485 17.14 -79.69 -15.71
C ASN A 485 18.01 -79.06 -16.82
N THR A 486 19.07 -78.33 -16.44
CA THR A 486 20.01 -77.66 -17.37
C THR A 486 20.84 -78.64 -18.20
N ASN A 487 21.26 -79.78 -17.62
CA ASN A 487 22.06 -80.77 -18.35
C ASN A 487 21.30 -81.44 -19.53
N ALA A 488 19.97 -81.47 -19.46
CA ALA A 488 19.13 -81.91 -20.58
C ALA A 488 19.06 -80.88 -21.73
N GLN A 489 19.29 -79.60 -21.43
CA GLN A 489 19.26 -78.50 -22.42
C GLN A 489 20.62 -78.26 -23.10
N ASP A 490 21.74 -78.50 -22.42
CA ASP A 490 23.08 -78.26 -22.97
C ASP A 490 23.50 -79.27 -24.05
N LEU A 491 22.97 -80.50 -24.00
CA LEU A 491 23.15 -81.51 -25.06
C LEU A 491 22.59 -81.04 -26.41
N ALA A 492 21.43 -80.36 -26.40
CA ALA A 492 20.78 -79.84 -27.61
C ALA A 492 21.49 -78.60 -28.19
N ARG A 493 22.22 -77.82 -27.37
CA ARG A 493 22.90 -76.59 -27.79
C ARG A 493 24.26 -76.84 -28.45
N ALA A 494 24.95 -77.91 -28.08
CA ALA A 494 26.25 -78.27 -28.65
C ALA A 494 26.13 -78.75 -30.12
N GLU A 495 25.03 -79.42 -30.48
CA GLU A 495 24.76 -79.85 -31.87
C GLU A 495 24.53 -78.66 -32.82
N ALA A 496 23.84 -77.61 -32.36
CA ALA A 496 23.51 -76.43 -33.17
C ALA A 496 24.73 -75.52 -33.48
N ARG A 497 25.75 -75.49 -32.60
CA ARG A 497 26.94 -74.62 -32.77
C ARG A 497 27.90 -75.11 -33.86
N LYS A 498 27.93 -76.41 -34.13
CA LYS A 498 28.74 -76.98 -35.22
C LYS A 498 28.25 -76.52 -36.59
N THR A 499 26.93 -76.57 -36.81
CA THR A 499 26.30 -76.19 -38.08
C THR A 499 26.50 -74.71 -38.42
N ALA A 500 26.42 -73.81 -37.43
CA ALA A 500 26.56 -72.37 -37.66
C ALA A 500 27.97 -71.92 -38.03
N ALA A 501 29.02 -72.63 -37.58
CA ALA A 501 30.41 -72.27 -37.87
C ALA A 501 30.82 -72.58 -39.32
N GLU A 502 30.21 -73.60 -39.93
CA GLU A 502 30.48 -74.02 -41.31
C GLU A 502 29.84 -73.06 -42.34
N GLU A 503 28.67 -72.47 -42.02
CA GLU A 503 27.95 -71.52 -42.90
C GLU A 503 28.61 -70.12 -42.94
N ALA A 504 29.18 -69.66 -41.82
CA ALA A 504 29.77 -68.32 -41.71
C ALA A 504 31.02 -68.13 -42.60
N LEU A 505 31.82 -69.18 -42.77
CA LEU A 505 33.04 -69.15 -43.58
C LEU A 505 32.75 -69.01 -45.09
N VAL A 506 31.66 -69.63 -45.57
CA VAL A 506 31.23 -69.55 -46.97
C VAL A 506 30.71 -68.14 -47.32
N ASN A 507 29.99 -67.51 -46.40
CA ASN A 507 29.41 -66.18 -46.60
C ASN A 507 30.45 -65.05 -46.68
N LEU A 508 31.55 -65.14 -45.93
CA LEU A 508 32.59 -64.12 -45.90
C LEU A 508 33.41 -64.08 -47.21
N LYS A 509 33.69 -65.25 -47.80
CA LYS A 509 34.35 -65.36 -49.12
C LYS A 509 33.55 -64.69 -50.24
N ASN A 510 32.23 -64.81 -50.20
CA ASN A 510 31.33 -64.21 -51.19
C ASN A 510 31.27 -62.66 -51.09
N ARG A 511 31.38 -62.09 -49.88
CA ARG A 511 31.31 -60.64 -49.64
C ARG A 511 32.57 -59.89 -50.11
N ILE A 512 33.74 -60.48 -49.94
CA ILE A 512 35.01 -59.90 -50.40
C ILE A 512 35.05 -59.82 -51.93
N ALA A 513 34.58 -60.86 -52.62
CA ALA A 513 34.50 -60.88 -54.09
C ALA A 513 33.55 -59.82 -54.67
N ALA A 514 32.44 -59.53 -53.99
CA ALA A 514 31.47 -58.50 -54.39
C ALA A 514 32.00 -57.07 -54.22
N ALA A 515 32.72 -56.78 -53.11
CA ALA A 515 33.24 -55.44 -52.82
C ALA A 515 34.33 -54.98 -53.80
N THR A 516 35.14 -55.91 -54.33
CA THR A 516 36.16 -55.60 -55.35
C THR A 516 35.55 -55.16 -56.70
N GLN A 517 34.32 -55.60 -57.00
CA GLN A 517 33.61 -55.23 -58.24
C GLN A 517 32.80 -53.93 -58.15
N SER A 518 32.33 -53.50 -56.97
CA SER A 518 31.32 -52.42 -56.86
C SER A 518 31.84 -51.04 -56.43
N HIS A 519 33.03 -50.92 -55.85
CA HIS A 519 33.42 -49.69 -55.13
C HIS A 519 33.41 -48.40 -55.98
N VAL A 520 33.68 -48.48 -57.28
CA VAL A 520 33.62 -47.32 -58.20
C VAL A 520 32.18 -46.90 -58.50
N ALA A 521 31.26 -47.87 -58.59
CA ALA A 521 29.84 -47.61 -58.82
C ALA A 521 29.16 -47.03 -57.57
N ASP A 522 29.58 -47.50 -56.38
CA ASP A 522 29.06 -47.01 -55.09
C ASP A 522 29.46 -45.54 -54.83
N GLU A 523 30.67 -45.12 -55.23
CA GLU A 523 31.11 -43.71 -55.13
C GLU A 523 30.31 -42.79 -56.07
N GLN A 524 30.00 -43.26 -57.28
CA GLN A 524 29.21 -42.47 -58.24
C GLN A 524 27.74 -42.34 -57.79
N ALA A 525 27.17 -43.39 -57.19
CA ALA A 525 25.83 -43.34 -56.60
C ALA A 525 25.74 -42.40 -55.39
N ALA A 526 26.82 -42.20 -54.63
CA ALA A 526 26.87 -41.25 -53.52
C ALA A 526 26.80 -39.79 -54.01
N VAL A 527 27.52 -39.45 -55.09
CA VAL A 527 27.51 -38.11 -55.69
C VAL A 527 26.13 -37.76 -56.25
N GLU A 528 25.48 -38.70 -56.92
CA GLU A 528 24.12 -38.51 -57.46
C GLU A 528 23.07 -38.35 -56.34
N ALA A 529 23.19 -39.11 -55.24
CA ALA A 529 22.31 -39.00 -54.09
C ALA A 529 22.48 -37.65 -53.35
N GLU A 530 23.70 -37.11 -53.24
CA GLU A 530 23.97 -35.80 -52.65
C GLU A 530 23.38 -34.64 -53.50
N ALA A 531 23.45 -34.75 -54.83
CA ALA A 531 22.86 -33.75 -55.73
C ALA A 531 21.31 -33.68 -55.63
N ALA A 532 20.65 -34.80 -55.31
CA ALA A 532 19.19 -34.88 -55.17
C ALA A 532 18.65 -34.22 -53.87
N VAL A 533 19.50 -33.94 -52.88
CA VAL A 533 19.10 -33.33 -51.58
C VAL A 533 18.79 -31.83 -51.72
N VAL A 534 19.47 -31.14 -52.64
CA VAL A 534 19.40 -29.68 -52.81
C VAL A 534 17.98 -29.15 -53.08
N PRO A 535 17.19 -29.69 -54.04
CA PRO A 535 15.83 -29.21 -54.30
C PRO A 535 14.85 -29.51 -53.15
N LEU A 536 15.03 -30.64 -52.44
CA LEU A 536 14.17 -31.01 -51.31
C LEU A 536 14.36 -30.09 -50.10
N LYS A 537 15.60 -29.60 -49.89
CA LYS A 537 15.88 -28.59 -48.87
C LYS A 537 15.13 -27.28 -49.13
N ALA A 538 15.11 -26.82 -50.38
CA ALA A 538 14.40 -25.60 -50.75
C ALA A 538 12.88 -25.71 -50.55
N GLU A 539 12.30 -26.89 -50.81
CA GLU A 539 10.87 -27.15 -50.57
C GLU A 539 10.52 -27.23 -49.07
N ALA A 540 11.39 -27.83 -48.24
CA ALA A 540 11.23 -27.84 -46.79
C ALA A 540 11.29 -26.42 -46.19
N GLU A 541 12.21 -25.57 -46.65
CA GLU A 541 12.30 -24.17 -46.23
C GLU A 541 11.06 -23.36 -46.65
N ARG A 542 10.53 -23.60 -47.86
CA ARG A 542 9.33 -22.93 -48.38
C ARG A 542 8.07 -23.30 -47.60
N THR A 543 7.85 -24.59 -47.34
CA THR A 543 6.69 -25.08 -46.58
C THR A 543 6.72 -24.64 -45.12
N ARG A 544 7.91 -24.61 -44.50
CA ARG A 544 8.10 -24.03 -43.16
C ARG A 544 7.76 -22.54 -43.13
N ALA A 545 8.22 -21.75 -44.11
CA ALA A 545 7.89 -20.32 -44.20
C ALA A 545 6.37 -20.09 -44.37
N ALA A 546 5.69 -20.92 -45.18
CA ALA A 546 4.24 -20.85 -45.35
C ALA A 546 3.47 -21.20 -44.07
N TYR A 547 3.92 -22.22 -43.32
CA TYR A 547 3.33 -22.59 -42.03
C TYR A 547 3.51 -21.47 -40.96
N VAL A 548 4.69 -20.86 -40.88
CA VAL A 548 4.95 -19.75 -39.94
C VAL A 548 4.09 -18.53 -40.27
N ALA A 549 3.97 -18.16 -41.55
CA ALA A 549 3.10 -17.07 -41.97
C ALA A 549 1.62 -17.33 -41.63
N ALA A 550 1.15 -18.57 -41.79
CA ALA A 550 -0.21 -18.94 -41.40
C ALA A 550 -0.42 -18.93 -39.88
N MET A 551 0.60 -19.31 -39.08
CA MET A 551 0.56 -19.20 -37.62
C MET A 551 0.41 -17.75 -37.17
N GLU A 552 1.15 -16.83 -37.78
CA GLU A 552 1.06 -15.40 -37.45
C GLU A 552 -0.34 -14.84 -37.73
N VAL A 553 -0.96 -15.24 -38.85
CA VAL A 553 -2.35 -14.89 -39.17
C VAL A 553 -3.32 -15.47 -38.13
N ALA A 554 -3.17 -16.75 -37.75
CA ALA A 554 -4.01 -17.37 -36.73
C ALA A 554 -3.90 -16.67 -35.37
N ASP A 555 -2.69 -16.31 -34.94
CA ASP A 555 -2.45 -15.57 -33.70
C ASP A 555 -3.08 -14.16 -33.75
N GLN A 556 -2.95 -13.44 -34.87
CA GLN A 556 -3.60 -12.14 -35.05
C GLN A 556 -5.13 -12.26 -34.94
N LYS A 557 -5.74 -13.29 -35.54
CA LYS A 557 -7.19 -13.54 -35.45
C LYS A 557 -7.64 -13.91 -34.05
N ARG A 558 -6.82 -14.65 -33.29
CA ARG A 558 -7.07 -14.95 -31.88
C ARG A 558 -7.07 -13.69 -31.01
N VAL A 559 -6.10 -12.79 -31.22
CA VAL A 559 -6.04 -11.50 -30.51
C VAL A 559 -7.29 -10.65 -30.80
N LEU A 560 -7.71 -10.55 -32.07
CA LEU A 560 -8.94 -9.83 -32.43
C LEU A 560 -10.19 -10.44 -31.78
N THR A 561 -10.24 -11.78 -31.68
CA THR A 561 -11.34 -12.49 -31.00
C THR A 561 -11.41 -12.14 -29.51
N GLU A 562 -10.26 -12.13 -28.83
CA GLU A 562 -10.21 -11.74 -27.41
C GLU A 562 -10.53 -10.25 -27.20
N GLN A 563 -10.16 -9.37 -28.13
CA GLN A 563 -10.55 -7.96 -28.09
C GLN A 563 -12.06 -7.77 -28.26
N ALA A 564 -12.68 -8.45 -29.25
CA ALA A 564 -14.11 -8.39 -29.48
C ALA A 564 -14.91 -8.98 -28.31
N LYS A 565 -14.42 -10.10 -27.74
CA LYS A 565 -14.96 -10.70 -26.51
C LYS A 565 -14.91 -9.73 -25.34
N ALA A 566 -13.77 -9.07 -25.12
CA ALA A 566 -13.62 -8.08 -24.06
C ALA A 566 -14.59 -6.91 -24.24
N ALA A 567 -14.79 -6.41 -25.46
CA ALA A 567 -15.74 -5.34 -25.76
C ALA A 567 -17.19 -5.75 -25.46
N LEU A 568 -17.62 -6.93 -25.92
CA LEU A 568 -18.94 -7.48 -25.61
C LEU A 568 -19.13 -7.66 -24.10
N TYR A 569 -18.13 -8.22 -23.42
CA TYR A 569 -18.23 -8.55 -21.99
C TYR A 569 -18.31 -7.28 -21.14
N ARG A 570 -17.63 -6.20 -21.53
CA ARG A 570 -17.78 -4.89 -20.87
C ARG A 570 -19.21 -4.36 -20.97
N LEU A 571 -19.83 -4.46 -22.15
CA LEU A 571 -21.20 -3.99 -22.35
C LEU A 571 -22.21 -4.83 -21.54
N VAL A 572 -22.07 -6.16 -21.62
CA VAL A 572 -22.90 -7.09 -20.84
C VAL A 572 -22.74 -6.87 -19.33
N ALA A 573 -21.51 -6.65 -18.85
CA ALA A 573 -21.24 -6.35 -17.45
C ALA A 573 -21.84 -5.00 -17.02
N ALA A 574 -21.71 -3.95 -17.83
CA ALA A 574 -22.31 -2.64 -17.56
C ALA A 574 -23.85 -2.73 -17.43
N ARG A 575 -24.50 -3.51 -18.30
CA ARG A 575 -25.95 -3.76 -18.23
C ARG A 575 -26.35 -4.53 -16.97
N GLN A 576 -25.59 -5.58 -16.63
CA GLN A 576 -25.84 -6.37 -15.41
C GLN A 576 -25.69 -5.51 -14.15
N ILE A 577 -24.66 -4.66 -14.09
CA ILE A 577 -24.46 -3.71 -12.99
C ILE A 577 -25.62 -2.72 -12.91
N GLY A 578 -26.05 -2.14 -14.05
CA GLY A 578 -27.22 -1.26 -14.09
C GLY A 578 -28.47 -1.93 -13.51
N SER A 579 -28.72 -3.20 -13.87
CA SER A 579 -29.88 -3.95 -13.35
C SER A 579 -29.81 -4.26 -11.84
N LEU A 580 -28.60 -4.25 -11.26
CA LEU A 580 -28.38 -4.55 -9.84
C LEU A 580 -28.44 -3.30 -8.96
N LEU A 581 -27.81 -2.21 -9.43
CA LEU A 581 -27.64 -0.98 -8.67
C LEU A 581 -28.79 0.00 -8.83
N GLU A 582 -29.61 -0.15 -9.87
CA GLU A 582 -30.69 0.79 -10.20
C GLU A 582 -32.07 0.19 -9.98
N SER A 583 -33.02 1.06 -9.64
CA SER A 583 -34.44 0.71 -9.66
C SER A 583 -34.98 0.91 -11.08
N PRO A 584 -35.88 0.03 -11.56
CA PRO A 584 -36.57 0.23 -12.83
C PRO A 584 -37.58 1.40 -12.79
N ASN A 585 -37.92 1.89 -11.60
CA ASN A 585 -38.90 2.96 -11.44
C ASN A 585 -38.30 4.31 -11.84
N PRO A 586 -39.04 5.14 -12.61
CA PRO A 586 -38.57 6.48 -12.94
C PRO A 586 -38.55 7.36 -11.68
N PRO A 587 -37.52 8.22 -11.52
CA PRO A 587 -37.44 9.13 -10.38
C PRO A 587 -38.58 10.16 -10.44
N GLN A 588 -39.19 10.44 -9.29
CA GLN A 588 -40.26 11.43 -9.12
C GLN A 588 -39.92 12.38 -7.97
N PRO A 589 -40.24 13.68 -8.04
CA PRO A 589 -40.01 14.59 -6.93
C PRO A 589 -40.77 14.17 -5.66
N ALA A 590 -40.06 14.01 -4.54
CA ALA A 590 -40.66 13.67 -3.24
C ALA A 590 -40.83 14.91 -2.35
N ASN A 591 -39.96 15.91 -2.51
CA ASN A 591 -40.04 17.18 -1.80
C ASN A 591 -39.51 18.35 -2.65
N ARG A 592 -39.48 19.56 -2.09
CA ARG A 592 -39.07 20.78 -2.81
C ARG A 592 -37.60 20.77 -3.25
N ILE A 593 -36.69 20.04 -2.59
CA ILE A 593 -35.31 19.84 -3.07
C ILE A 593 -35.36 19.23 -4.47
N ASP A 594 -36.20 18.20 -4.64
CA ASP A 594 -36.30 17.47 -5.88
C ASP A 594 -36.93 18.32 -6.97
N GLU A 595 -37.96 19.11 -6.67
CA GLU A 595 -38.56 20.02 -7.66
C GLU A 595 -37.51 20.97 -8.25
N ILE A 596 -36.64 21.53 -7.41
CA ILE A 596 -35.57 22.45 -7.81
C ILE A 596 -34.50 21.72 -8.64
N ILE A 597 -34.05 20.53 -8.20
CA ILE A 597 -33.03 19.74 -8.89
C ILE A 597 -33.56 19.24 -10.23
N PHE A 598 -34.78 18.70 -10.29
CA PHE A 598 -35.39 18.21 -11.52
C PHE A 598 -35.60 19.33 -12.53
N ALA A 599 -36.05 20.52 -12.08
CA ALA A 599 -36.14 21.68 -12.96
C ALA A 599 -34.79 22.01 -13.59
N LYS A 600 -33.71 22.00 -12.80
CA LYS A 600 -32.35 22.24 -13.30
C LYS A 600 -31.87 21.13 -14.26
N LEU A 601 -32.05 19.86 -13.91
CA LEU A 601 -31.66 18.73 -14.77
C LEU A 601 -32.43 18.70 -16.10
N ALA A 602 -33.71 19.10 -16.08
CA ALA A 602 -34.52 19.22 -17.29
C ALA A 602 -33.95 20.28 -18.25
N THR A 603 -33.43 21.42 -17.75
CA THR A 603 -32.75 22.42 -18.60
C THR A 603 -31.47 21.91 -19.24
N LEU A 604 -30.82 20.92 -18.62
CA LEU A 604 -29.61 20.27 -19.12
C LEU A 604 -29.91 19.05 -20.02
N GLY A 605 -31.18 18.68 -20.19
CA GLY A 605 -31.58 17.49 -20.94
C GLY A 605 -31.18 16.17 -20.26
N ILE A 606 -30.96 16.18 -18.94
CA ILE A 606 -30.49 15.01 -18.18
C ILE A 606 -31.68 14.35 -17.48
N GLN A 607 -31.84 13.04 -17.70
CA GLN A 607 -32.81 12.21 -17.00
C GLN A 607 -32.07 11.31 -16.00
N PRO A 608 -32.21 11.54 -14.68
CA PRO A 608 -31.56 10.71 -13.67
C PRO A 608 -32.21 9.32 -13.57
N ALA A 609 -31.57 8.42 -12.83
CA ALA A 609 -32.12 7.11 -12.48
C ALA A 609 -32.10 6.93 -10.96
N LEU A 610 -32.99 6.09 -10.43
CA LEU A 610 -33.02 5.75 -9.00
C LEU A 610 -32.06 4.61 -8.68
N CYS A 611 -31.49 4.61 -7.49
CA CYS A 611 -30.77 3.46 -6.95
C CYS A 611 -31.76 2.36 -6.49
N SER A 612 -31.30 1.11 -6.51
CA SER A 612 -32.05 -0.03 -5.99
C SER A 612 -32.19 0.04 -4.47
N ASP A 613 -33.10 -0.74 -3.89
CA ASP A 613 -33.31 -0.75 -2.44
C ASP A 613 -32.09 -1.25 -1.66
N ALA A 614 -31.32 -2.17 -2.24
CA ALA A 614 -30.09 -2.67 -1.66
C ALA A 614 -29.01 -1.57 -1.58
N VAL A 615 -28.88 -0.77 -2.65
CA VAL A 615 -28.00 0.41 -2.65
C VAL A 615 -28.48 1.44 -1.62
N PHE A 616 -29.78 1.74 -1.60
CA PHE A 616 -30.34 2.72 -0.68
C PHE A 616 -30.10 2.35 0.80
N VAL A 617 -30.41 1.12 1.22
CA VAL A 617 -30.26 0.72 2.63
C VAL A 617 -28.79 0.76 3.06
N ARG A 618 -27.87 0.31 2.20
CA ARG A 618 -26.44 0.37 2.46
C ARG A 618 -25.96 1.81 2.60
N ARG A 619 -26.29 2.64 1.61
CA ARG A 619 -25.90 4.06 1.54
C ARG A 619 -26.42 4.83 2.75
N ALA A 620 -27.71 4.70 3.06
CA ALA A 620 -28.36 5.37 4.19
C ALA A 620 -27.74 4.95 5.53
N CYS A 621 -27.50 3.66 5.76
CA CYS A 621 -26.83 3.20 6.99
C CYS A 621 -25.42 3.78 7.12
N LEU A 622 -24.63 3.79 6.04
CA LEU A 622 -23.28 4.33 6.02
C LEU A 622 -23.23 5.86 6.17
N ASP A 623 -24.19 6.60 5.63
CA ASP A 623 -24.23 8.07 5.70
C ASP A 623 -24.84 8.60 6.98
N VAL A 624 -25.84 7.91 7.53
CA VAL A 624 -26.54 8.37 8.73
C VAL A 624 -25.82 7.87 9.98
N THR A 625 -25.32 6.63 9.97
CA THR A 625 -24.79 5.97 11.17
C THR A 625 -23.33 5.52 11.09
N GLY A 626 -22.69 5.61 9.92
CA GLY A 626 -21.32 5.12 9.75
C GLY A 626 -21.18 3.61 9.97
N LYS A 627 -22.25 2.84 9.76
CA LYS A 627 -22.28 1.38 9.93
C LYS A 627 -23.01 0.69 8.79
N LEU A 628 -22.69 -0.58 8.57
CA LEU A 628 -23.47 -1.44 7.68
C LEU A 628 -24.77 -1.92 8.37
N PRO A 629 -25.87 -2.12 7.63
CA PRO A 629 -27.02 -2.84 8.17
C PRO A 629 -26.63 -4.29 8.50
N SER A 630 -27.32 -4.90 9.47
CA SER A 630 -27.21 -6.36 9.63
C SER A 630 -27.78 -7.08 8.40
N ALA A 631 -27.42 -8.35 8.20
CA ALA A 631 -27.95 -9.13 7.08
C ALA A 631 -29.49 -9.23 7.13
N GLU A 632 -30.04 -9.39 8.34
CA GLU A 632 -31.48 -9.43 8.60
C GLU A 632 -32.16 -8.08 8.33
N GLU A 633 -31.55 -6.98 8.79
CA GLU A 633 -32.05 -5.63 8.52
C GLU A 633 -32.08 -5.33 7.02
N ALA A 634 -31.00 -5.65 6.29
CA ALA A 634 -30.89 -5.45 4.85
C ALA A 634 -31.93 -6.30 4.10
N LYS A 635 -32.03 -7.59 4.42
CA LYS A 635 -32.99 -8.51 3.78
C LYS A 635 -34.42 -8.07 4.02
N ALA A 636 -34.78 -7.76 5.27
CA ALA A 636 -36.12 -7.30 5.62
C ALA A 636 -36.49 -6.03 4.86
N PHE A 637 -35.57 -5.07 4.75
CA PHE A 637 -35.79 -3.83 4.01
C PHE A 637 -35.97 -4.05 2.51
N ILE A 638 -35.12 -4.89 1.90
CA ILE A 638 -35.19 -5.20 0.47
C ILE A 638 -36.53 -5.86 0.14
N GLN A 639 -37.01 -6.76 1.00
CA GLN A 639 -38.24 -7.53 0.80
C GLN A 639 -39.52 -6.79 1.21
N ASP A 640 -39.41 -5.67 1.92
CA ASP A 640 -40.56 -4.88 2.36
C ASP A 640 -41.25 -4.22 1.15
N PRO A 641 -42.56 -4.47 0.92
CA PRO A 641 -43.29 -3.85 -0.17
C PRO A 641 -43.79 -2.43 0.13
N ASP A 642 -43.64 -1.91 1.35
CA ASP A 642 -44.12 -0.57 1.72
C ASP A 642 -43.42 0.53 0.89
N PRO A 643 -44.15 1.34 0.10
CA PRO A 643 -43.56 2.44 -0.66
C PRO A 643 -42.88 3.50 0.23
N ASN A 644 -43.23 3.60 1.52
CA ASN A 644 -42.65 4.55 2.47
C ASN A 644 -41.47 4.00 3.27
N LYS A 645 -41.05 2.74 3.03
CA LYS A 645 -39.98 2.09 3.79
C LYS A 645 -38.68 2.91 3.84
N ARG A 646 -38.35 3.62 2.76
CA ARG A 646 -37.15 4.47 2.67
C ARG A 646 -37.18 5.62 3.68
N VAL A 647 -38.31 6.32 3.80
CA VAL A 647 -38.51 7.39 4.78
C VAL A 647 -38.49 6.84 6.19
N ALA A 648 -39.20 5.73 6.44
CA ALA A 648 -39.22 5.08 7.75
C ALA A 648 -37.83 4.57 8.19
N LEU A 649 -37.00 4.13 7.25
CA LEU A 649 -35.60 3.78 7.53
C LEU A 649 -34.81 5.00 8.00
N ILE A 650 -34.87 6.12 7.29
CA ILE A 650 -34.15 7.34 7.68
C ILE A 650 -34.57 7.82 9.07
N ASP A 651 -35.88 7.84 9.35
CA ASP A 651 -36.40 8.24 10.66
C ASP A 651 -35.83 7.34 11.76
N ARG A 652 -35.79 6.03 11.54
CA ARG A 652 -35.20 5.07 12.50
C ARG A 652 -33.69 5.27 12.68
N LEU A 653 -32.95 5.49 11.58
CA LEU A 653 -31.49 5.65 11.63
C LEU A 653 -31.08 6.93 12.37
N LEU A 654 -31.83 8.02 12.22
CA LEU A 654 -31.59 9.28 12.92
C LEU A 654 -31.81 9.20 14.45
N GLU A 655 -32.53 8.17 14.93
CA GLU A 655 -32.70 7.87 16.36
C GLU A 655 -31.68 6.86 16.91
N LYS A 656 -30.86 6.21 16.06
CA LYS A 656 -29.86 5.24 16.53
C LYS A 656 -28.70 5.96 17.24
N PRO A 657 -28.15 5.42 18.35
CA PRO A 657 -26.95 5.96 18.99
C PRO A 657 -25.75 6.10 18.03
N ALA A 658 -25.61 5.17 17.08
CA ALA A 658 -24.55 5.22 16.06
C ALA A 658 -24.60 6.47 15.17
N HIS A 659 -25.78 7.08 14.98
CA HIS A 659 -25.88 8.39 14.32
C HIS A 659 -25.19 9.48 15.15
N VAL A 660 -25.28 9.43 16.47
CA VAL A 660 -24.58 10.39 17.33
C VAL A 660 -23.07 10.21 17.22
N ASP A 661 -22.57 8.98 17.30
CA ASP A 661 -21.14 8.68 17.19
C ASP A 661 -20.55 9.17 15.86
N TYR A 662 -21.20 8.81 14.74
CA TYR A 662 -20.73 9.20 13.41
C TYR A 662 -20.72 10.70 13.19
N TRP A 663 -21.78 11.40 13.61
CA TRP A 663 -21.83 12.86 13.43
C TRP A 663 -20.97 13.61 14.44
N ALA A 664 -20.72 13.06 15.64
CA ALA A 664 -19.74 13.60 16.57
C ALA A 664 -18.32 13.49 16.01
N MET A 665 -17.99 12.39 15.31
CA MET A 665 -16.74 12.25 14.57
C MET A 665 -16.59 13.33 13.49
N ARG A 666 -17.62 13.54 12.65
CA ARG A 666 -17.61 14.59 11.61
C ARG A 666 -17.37 15.97 12.21
N TRP A 667 -18.07 16.31 13.28
CA TRP A 667 -17.87 17.57 14.00
C TRP A 667 -16.50 17.67 14.65
N SER A 668 -15.96 16.57 15.17
CA SER A 668 -14.64 16.54 15.80
C SER A 668 -13.51 16.85 14.82
N ASP A 669 -13.68 16.51 13.53
CA ASP A 669 -12.74 16.88 12.47
C ASP A 669 -12.71 18.40 12.27
N VAL A 670 -13.88 19.04 12.11
CA VAL A 670 -14.01 20.50 11.95
C VAL A 670 -13.56 21.26 13.21
N LEU A 671 -13.88 20.73 14.39
CA LEU A 671 -13.58 21.35 15.68
C LEU A 671 -12.20 21.01 16.23
N ARG A 672 -11.40 20.23 15.49
CA ARG A 672 -10.00 19.92 15.79
C ARG A 672 -9.81 19.26 17.16
N VAL A 673 -10.64 18.25 17.46
CA VAL A 673 -10.56 17.53 18.74
C VAL A 673 -9.35 16.58 18.73
N LYS A 674 -8.20 17.08 19.21
CA LYS A 674 -6.91 16.38 19.19
C LYS A 674 -6.00 16.76 20.38
N ALA A 675 -5.40 15.75 21.03
CA ALA A 675 -4.53 15.96 22.18
C ALA A 675 -3.07 16.32 21.85
N GLU A 676 -2.54 15.84 20.75
CA GLU A 676 -1.14 16.04 20.34
C GLU A 676 -0.94 17.33 19.53
N PHE A 677 0.32 17.65 19.26
CA PHE A 677 0.72 18.64 18.27
C PHE A 677 0.02 18.36 16.91
N PRO A 678 -0.45 19.41 16.21
CA PRO A 678 -0.24 20.81 16.52
C PRO A 678 -1.32 21.42 17.45
N VAL A 679 -2.44 20.74 17.69
CA VAL A 679 -3.62 21.27 18.42
C VAL A 679 -3.42 21.37 19.94
N LYS A 680 -2.84 20.36 20.58
CA LYS A 680 -2.48 20.34 22.02
C LYS A 680 -3.66 20.47 23.02
N VAL A 681 -4.83 19.94 22.69
CA VAL A 681 -5.98 19.87 23.63
C VAL A 681 -5.82 18.64 24.51
N TRP A 682 -5.03 18.76 25.58
CA TRP A 682 -4.65 17.66 26.49
C TRP A 682 -5.78 16.62 26.70
N PRO A 683 -5.49 15.32 26.83
CA PRO A 683 -6.49 14.23 26.70
C PRO A 683 -7.78 14.42 27.51
N ASN A 684 -7.69 14.88 28.76
CA ASN A 684 -8.87 15.19 29.58
C ASN A 684 -9.76 16.28 28.95
N ALA A 685 -9.15 17.32 28.39
CA ALA A 685 -9.81 18.37 27.64
C ALA A 685 -10.38 17.85 26.31
N ALA A 686 -9.65 17.01 25.56
CA ALA A 686 -10.16 16.42 24.31
C ALA A 686 -11.39 15.54 24.56
N GLN A 687 -11.36 14.74 25.63
CA GLN A 687 -12.50 13.92 26.05
C GLN A 687 -13.69 14.78 26.49
N ALA A 688 -13.46 15.82 27.31
CA ALA A 688 -14.52 16.75 27.72
C ALA A 688 -15.13 17.47 26.51
N TYR A 689 -14.31 17.83 25.52
CA TYR A 689 -14.76 18.49 24.31
C TYR A 689 -15.59 17.54 23.44
N HIS A 690 -15.07 16.36 23.12
CA HIS A 690 -15.77 15.33 22.37
C HIS A 690 -17.11 14.96 23.03
N ARG A 691 -17.10 14.76 24.35
CA ARG A 691 -18.31 14.43 25.11
C ARG A 691 -19.38 15.51 24.97
N TRP A 692 -19.01 16.79 25.05
CA TRP A 692 -19.97 17.88 24.86
C TRP A 692 -20.51 17.93 23.42
N VAL A 693 -19.68 17.68 22.41
CA VAL A 693 -20.13 17.58 21.00
C VAL A 693 -21.13 16.44 20.85
N TRP A 694 -20.77 15.25 21.35
CA TRP A 694 -21.62 14.07 21.33
C TRP A 694 -22.96 14.31 22.03
N GLU A 695 -22.95 14.86 23.25
CA GLU A 695 -24.17 15.16 24.02
C GLU A 695 -25.04 16.20 23.32
N SER A 696 -24.44 17.17 22.64
CA SER A 696 -25.18 18.20 21.88
C SER A 696 -25.94 17.59 20.70
N ILE A 697 -25.32 16.64 20.00
CA ILE A 697 -25.96 15.92 18.89
C ILE A 697 -27.04 14.97 19.42
N ALA A 698 -26.74 14.22 20.49
CA ALA A 698 -27.68 13.29 21.12
C ALA A 698 -28.98 13.99 21.56
N LYS A 699 -28.87 15.19 22.13
CA LYS A 699 -30.01 16.00 22.58
C LYS A 699 -30.68 16.80 21.46
N ASN A 700 -30.23 16.65 20.22
CA ASN A 700 -30.63 17.48 19.07
C ASN A 700 -30.60 18.99 19.41
N LYS A 701 -29.50 19.43 20.01
CA LYS A 701 -29.31 20.85 20.36
C LYS A 701 -29.44 21.70 19.11
N ARG A 702 -30.20 22.79 19.20
CA ARG A 702 -30.33 23.76 18.10
C ARG A 702 -28.96 24.30 17.73
N TYR A 703 -28.70 24.47 16.43
CA TYR A 703 -27.36 24.80 15.96
C TYR A 703 -26.91 26.21 16.38
N ASP A 704 -27.82 27.17 16.43
CA ASP A 704 -27.57 28.50 17.01
C ASP A 704 -27.14 28.41 18.48
N GLN A 705 -27.79 27.58 19.29
CA GLN A 705 -27.39 27.34 20.68
C GLN A 705 -26.03 26.65 20.77
N PHE A 706 -25.77 25.64 19.92
CA PHE A 706 -24.48 24.96 19.85
C PHE A 706 -23.34 25.95 19.57
N VAL A 707 -23.54 26.84 18.61
CA VAL A 707 -22.54 27.86 18.23
C VAL A 707 -22.40 28.95 19.27
N ARG A 708 -23.51 29.43 19.85
CA ARG A 708 -23.47 30.41 20.92
C ARG A 708 -22.68 29.88 22.11
N GLU A 709 -22.96 28.64 22.56
CA GLU A 709 -22.22 27.99 23.65
C GLU A 709 -20.73 27.85 23.33
N LEU A 710 -20.32 27.57 22.09
CA LEU A 710 -18.92 27.55 21.70
C LEU A 710 -18.26 28.93 21.87
N LEU A 711 -18.86 29.97 21.27
CA LEU A 711 -18.29 31.32 21.21
C LEU A 711 -18.25 32.02 22.58
N VAL A 712 -19.28 31.86 23.42
CA VAL A 712 -19.35 32.60 24.69
C VAL A 712 -18.82 31.79 25.88
N SER A 713 -18.31 30.57 25.62
CA SER A 713 -17.82 29.68 26.67
C SER A 713 -16.71 30.32 27.51
N SER A 714 -16.79 30.11 28.83
CA SER A 714 -15.77 30.49 29.81
C SER A 714 -15.68 29.42 30.89
N GLY A 715 -14.47 29.10 31.35
CA GLY A 715 -14.22 28.10 32.38
C GLY A 715 -13.00 27.24 32.11
N SER A 716 -12.82 26.21 32.94
CA SER A 716 -11.74 25.24 32.79
C SER A 716 -11.94 24.39 31.53
N ASN A 717 -10.87 24.22 30.76
CA ASN A 717 -10.84 23.30 29.62
C ASN A 717 -11.07 21.82 29.99
N PHE A 718 -10.93 21.43 31.26
CA PHE A 718 -11.22 20.06 31.73
C PHE A 718 -12.65 19.88 32.24
N ARG A 719 -13.36 20.97 32.54
CA ARG A 719 -14.70 20.91 33.14
C ARG A 719 -15.80 21.46 32.23
N VAL A 720 -15.44 22.39 31.33
CA VAL A 720 -16.37 23.04 30.40
C VAL A 720 -15.97 22.67 28.97
N GLY A 721 -16.58 21.62 28.45
CA GLY A 721 -16.31 21.07 27.11
C GLY A 721 -16.14 22.10 25.97
N PRO A 722 -17.09 23.03 25.74
CA PRO A 722 -17.03 23.96 24.60
C PRO A 722 -15.88 24.97 24.67
N VAL A 723 -15.31 25.23 25.85
CA VAL A 723 -14.13 26.09 26.01
C VAL A 723 -12.94 25.59 25.20
N ASN A 724 -12.92 24.28 24.92
CA ASN A 724 -11.85 23.68 24.13
C ASN A 724 -11.83 24.12 22.67
N PHE A 725 -12.87 24.79 22.17
CA PHE A 725 -12.81 25.50 20.89
C PHE A 725 -11.66 26.50 20.87
N TYR A 726 -11.55 27.35 21.91
CA TYR A 726 -10.45 28.30 22.06
C TYR A 726 -9.11 27.62 22.31
N ARG A 727 -9.10 26.56 23.14
CA ARG A 727 -7.87 25.80 23.42
C ARG A 727 -7.32 25.06 22.22
N ALA A 728 -8.17 24.65 21.28
CA ALA A 728 -7.75 23.98 20.06
C ALA A 728 -7.00 24.93 19.12
N ILE A 729 -7.27 26.23 19.19
CA ILE A 729 -6.67 27.26 18.33
C ILE A 729 -5.23 27.52 18.78
N GLN A 730 -4.29 27.27 17.88
CA GLN A 730 -2.85 27.44 18.15
C GLN A 730 -2.47 28.90 18.24
N ASP A 731 -2.94 29.69 17.28
CA ASP A 731 -2.77 31.12 17.25
C ASP A 731 -3.85 31.77 18.13
N LYS A 732 -3.53 31.96 19.41
CA LYS A 732 -4.43 32.57 20.38
C LYS A 732 -4.59 34.09 20.21
N THR A 733 -4.01 34.68 19.15
CA THR A 733 -4.28 36.08 18.82
C THR A 733 -5.74 36.26 18.40
N PRO A 734 -6.29 37.48 18.51
CA PRO A 734 -7.65 37.75 18.05
C PRO A 734 -7.85 37.41 16.56
N GLU A 735 -6.82 37.60 15.73
CA GLU A 735 -6.82 37.25 14.31
C GLU A 735 -6.86 35.73 14.09
N GLY A 736 -6.06 34.97 14.86
CA GLY A 736 -6.07 33.50 14.81
C GLY A 736 -7.41 32.91 15.25
N ILE A 737 -8.03 33.49 16.29
CA ILE A 737 -9.37 33.11 16.74
C ILE A 737 -10.43 33.42 15.69
N ALA A 738 -10.41 34.63 15.12
CA ALA A 738 -11.32 35.01 14.04
C ALA A 738 -11.19 34.04 12.86
N THR A 739 -9.97 33.60 12.54
CA THR A 739 -9.70 32.65 11.45
C THR A 739 -10.36 31.31 11.68
N ALA A 740 -10.25 30.76 12.89
CA ALA A 740 -10.91 29.50 13.25
C ALA A 740 -12.44 29.62 13.25
N VAL A 741 -12.98 30.75 13.74
CA VAL A 741 -14.43 31.05 13.72
C VAL A 741 -14.96 31.14 12.29
N GLY A 742 -14.25 31.87 11.42
CA GLY A 742 -14.61 32.00 10.02
C GLY A 742 -14.67 30.66 9.29
N LEU A 743 -13.67 29.80 9.51
CA LEU A 743 -13.61 28.47 8.90
C LEU A 743 -14.71 27.54 9.43
N ALA A 744 -14.82 27.41 10.76
CA ALA A 744 -15.72 26.43 11.38
C ALA A 744 -17.19 26.83 11.27
N LEU A 745 -17.52 28.11 11.44
CA LEU A 745 -18.90 28.58 11.68
C LEU A 745 -19.47 29.42 10.53
N MET A 746 -18.62 30.04 9.72
CA MET A 746 -19.04 30.85 8.56
C MET A 746 -18.75 30.14 7.22
N GLY A 747 -17.97 29.05 7.24
CA GLY A 747 -17.56 28.31 6.04
C GLY A 747 -16.69 29.16 5.11
N THR A 748 -15.87 30.06 5.68
CA THR A 748 -15.04 30.99 4.90
C THR A 748 -13.58 30.95 5.33
N ARG A 749 -12.69 31.10 4.35
CA ARG A 749 -11.25 31.21 4.57
C ARG A 749 -10.87 32.68 4.73
N ILE A 750 -11.14 33.26 5.91
CA ILE A 750 -11.09 34.73 6.10
C ILE A 750 -9.70 35.35 5.88
N HIS A 751 -8.62 34.58 5.86
CA HIS A 751 -7.29 35.09 5.49
C HIS A 751 -7.26 35.65 4.05
N LEU A 752 -8.22 35.26 3.20
CA LEU A 752 -8.43 35.77 1.85
C LEU A 752 -9.26 37.07 1.80
N TRP A 753 -9.86 37.51 2.92
CA TRP A 753 -10.65 38.76 2.97
C TRP A 753 -9.76 40.00 3.02
N PRO A 754 -10.29 41.21 2.72
CA PRO A 754 -9.61 42.49 2.99
C PRO A 754 -9.17 42.66 4.46
N GLU A 755 -8.04 43.34 4.68
CA GLU A 755 -7.42 43.48 6.01
C GLU A 755 -8.29 44.20 7.03
N ASP A 756 -9.01 45.24 6.61
CA ASP A 756 -9.97 45.99 7.42
C ASP A 756 -11.12 45.11 7.92
N ARG A 757 -11.69 44.26 7.04
CA ARG A 757 -12.74 43.30 7.42
C ARG A 757 -12.22 42.27 8.43
N ARG A 758 -11.01 41.74 8.22
CA ARG A 758 -10.38 40.80 9.15
C ARG A 758 -10.11 41.44 10.51
N ALA A 759 -9.57 42.66 10.53
CA ALA A 759 -9.29 43.40 11.75
C ALA A 759 -10.56 43.74 12.53
N GLY A 760 -11.64 44.13 11.84
CA GLY A 760 -12.96 44.37 12.43
C GLY A 760 -13.50 43.13 13.15
N MET A 761 -13.45 41.97 12.50
CA MET A 761 -13.87 40.70 13.10
C MET A 761 -12.96 40.28 14.26
N ALA A 762 -11.64 40.42 14.12
CA ALA A 762 -10.67 40.07 15.16
C ALA A 762 -10.91 40.87 16.45
N ALA A 763 -11.37 42.11 16.36
CA ALA A 763 -11.62 42.95 17.53
C ALA A 763 -12.62 42.34 18.54
N PHE A 764 -13.60 41.55 18.08
CA PHE A 764 -14.55 40.84 18.96
C PHE A 764 -13.90 39.75 19.83
N PHE A 765 -12.69 39.30 19.48
CA PHE A 765 -11.95 38.28 20.22
C PHE A 765 -10.75 38.87 20.99
N SER A 766 -10.64 40.21 21.02
CA SER A 766 -9.52 40.93 21.66
C SER A 766 -9.48 40.83 23.19
N GLN A 767 -10.56 40.36 23.80
CA GLN A 767 -10.74 40.24 25.26
C GLN A 767 -10.84 38.77 25.71
N VAL A 768 -10.26 37.82 24.96
CA VAL A 768 -10.17 36.42 25.39
C VAL A 768 -8.91 36.23 26.25
N GLY A 769 -9.11 35.91 27.52
CA GLY A 769 -8.05 35.63 28.49
C GLY A 769 -7.83 34.14 28.69
N TYR A 770 -6.59 33.79 29.05
CA TYR A 770 -6.17 32.43 29.37
C TYR A 770 -5.39 32.44 30.69
N LYS A 771 -5.76 31.58 31.63
CA LYS A 771 -5.10 31.48 32.94
C LYS A 771 -4.82 30.02 33.30
N PRO A 772 -3.57 29.63 33.61
CA PRO A 772 -3.27 28.29 34.09
C PRO A 772 -3.86 28.07 35.49
N THR A 773 -4.06 26.81 35.88
CA THR A 773 -4.43 26.45 37.25
C THR A 773 -3.32 25.62 37.92
N SER A 774 -3.54 25.23 39.18
CA SER A 774 -2.67 24.28 39.87
C SER A 774 -2.75 22.86 39.29
N GLU A 775 -3.84 22.51 38.58
CA GLU A 775 -3.96 21.23 37.89
C GLU A 775 -3.12 21.29 36.60
N TRP A 776 -2.16 20.38 36.48
CA TRP A 776 -1.25 20.36 35.33
C TRP A 776 -2.02 20.26 34.01
N LYS A 777 -1.68 21.13 33.05
CA LYS A 777 -2.31 21.28 31.71
C LYS A 777 -3.76 21.75 31.70
N GLU A 778 -4.34 22.05 32.86
CA GLU A 778 -5.61 22.77 32.94
C GLU A 778 -5.37 24.27 32.71
N GLU A 779 -6.25 24.88 31.91
CA GLU A 779 -6.28 26.31 31.65
C GLU A 779 -7.73 26.78 31.63
N VAL A 780 -7.98 27.89 32.31
CA VAL A 780 -9.26 28.59 32.30
C VAL A 780 -9.24 29.61 31.16
N VAL A 781 -10.22 29.51 30.26
CA VAL A 781 -10.52 30.56 29.28
C VAL A 781 -11.62 31.43 29.85
N PHE A 782 -11.48 32.75 29.77
CA PHE A 782 -12.46 33.67 30.33
C PHE A 782 -12.48 34.98 29.54
N TRP A 783 -13.56 35.74 29.71
CA TRP A 783 -13.61 37.11 29.23
C TRP A 783 -12.73 38.00 30.10
N ASP A 784 -11.73 38.63 29.50
CA ASP A 784 -10.73 39.46 30.16
C ASP A 784 -10.85 40.94 29.72
N PRO A 785 -11.89 41.64 30.20
CA PRO A 785 -12.16 43.03 29.84
C PRO A 785 -11.11 44.00 30.36
N LEU A 786 -10.16 43.58 31.18
CA LEU A 786 -9.09 44.41 31.72
C LEU A 786 -7.71 44.04 31.18
N LYS A 787 -7.64 43.06 30.26
CA LYS A 787 -6.37 42.46 29.79
C LYS A 787 -5.47 42.03 30.95
N SER A 788 -6.09 41.57 32.04
CA SER A 788 -5.45 41.15 33.27
C SER A 788 -4.41 40.04 33.07
N ALA A 789 -4.58 39.20 32.05
CA ALA A 789 -3.61 38.17 31.67
C ALA A 789 -2.30 38.73 31.09
N THR A 790 -2.28 39.99 30.66
CA THR A 790 -1.07 40.66 30.15
C THR A 790 -0.21 41.28 31.26
N ILE A 791 -0.73 41.33 32.49
CA ILE A 791 -0.05 41.88 33.66
C ILE A 791 0.92 40.83 34.24
N PRO A 792 2.24 41.10 34.27
CA PRO A 792 3.22 40.18 34.86
C PRO A 792 2.90 39.88 36.34
N GLY A 793 2.84 38.60 36.72
CA GLY A 793 2.57 38.15 38.10
C GLY A 793 1.08 37.94 38.44
N ASN A 794 0.15 38.30 37.55
CA ASN A 794 -1.30 38.16 37.77
C ASN A 794 -1.87 36.77 37.41
N THR A 795 -1.00 35.84 36.97
CA THR A 795 -1.33 34.45 36.68
C THR A 795 -1.06 33.57 37.89
N ALA A 796 -1.98 32.66 38.23
CA ALA A 796 -1.75 31.68 39.29
C ALA A 796 -0.53 30.81 38.90
N PRO A 797 0.52 30.75 39.75
CA PRO A 797 1.71 29.96 39.44
C PRO A 797 1.36 28.45 39.43
N GLY A 798 1.81 27.71 38.40
CA GLY A 798 1.69 26.26 38.35
C GLY A 798 2.57 25.56 39.39
N VAL A 799 2.39 24.25 39.60
CA VAL A 799 2.94 23.46 40.72
C VAL A 799 4.45 23.65 40.98
N ASP A 800 5.27 23.80 39.93
CA ASP A 800 6.73 23.99 40.08
C ASP A 800 7.09 25.35 40.72
N SER A 801 6.26 26.37 40.49
CA SER A 801 6.37 27.68 41.14
C SER A 801 5.64 27.75 42.49
N VAL A 802 4.78 26.78 42.83
CA VAL A 802 4.15 26.69 44.16
C VAL A 802 5.16 26.20 45.20
N ALA A 803 6.09 25.31 44.83
CA ALA A 803 7.15 24.87 45.74
C ALA A 803 8.14 25.99 46.13
N GLU A 804 8.43 26.92 45.22
CA GLU A 804 9.22 28.14 45.51
C GLU A 804 8.38 29.28 46.13
N ALA A 805 7.07 29.38 45.82
CA ALA A 805 6.20 30.38 46.42
C ALA A 805 5.76 30.03 47.85
N VAL A 806 5.73 28.76 48.24
CA VAL A 806 5.37 28.35 49.62
C VAL A 806 6.51 28.60 50.62
N THR A 807 7.77 28.70 50.17
CA THR A 807 8.90 29.15 50.99
C THR A 807 9.01 30.67 51.09
N VAL A 808 8.32 31.41 50.21
CA VAL A 808 8.31 32.87 50.17
C VAL A 808 6.87 33.36 50.20
N THR A 809 6.37 33.63 51.41
CA THR A 809 5.19 34.43 51.78
C THR A 809 3.96 33.68 52.35
N ASN A 810 3.89 33.73 53.69
CA ASN A 810 2.64 33.90 54.46
C ASN A 810 2.06 35.33 54.29
N GLN A 811 2.16 35.91 53.09
CA GLN A 811 1.62 37.24 52.78
C GLN A 811 0.66 37.11 51.61
N ILE A 812 -0.59 37.40 51.89
CA ILE A 812 -1.60 37.72 50.88
C ILE A 812 -0.98 38.79 49.98
N PRO A 813 -0.94 38.63 48.64
CA PRO A 813 -0.42 39.66 47.75
C PRO A 813 -1.09 40.99 48.06
N GLN A 814 -0.28 41.97 48.44
CA GLN A 814 -0.72 43.33 48.70
C GLN A 814 -1.34 43.87 47.40
N ALA A 815 -2.46 44.58 47.53
CA ALA A 815 -3.20 45.16 46.42
C ALA A 815 -2.27 45.83 45.39
N LEU A 816 -2.57 45.66 44.10
CA LEU A 816 -1.84 46.28 42.98
C LEU A 816 -1.49 47.74 43.33
N ALA A 817 -0.22 48.11 43.14
CA ALA A 817 0.29 49.45 43.47
C ALA A 817 -0.44 50.58 42.70
N GLU A 818 -1.02 50.26 41.54
CA GLU A 818 -1.92 51.12 40.78
C GLU A 818 -3.15 50.32 40.31
N PRO A 819 -4.36 50.92 40.31
CA PRO A 819 -5.55 50.27 39.78
C PRO A 819 -5.40 50.00 38.28
N ILE A 820 -5.86 48.82 37.82
CA ILE A 820 -5.87 48.50 36.40
C ILE A 820 -6.75 49.53 35.69
N PRO A 821 -6.27 50.20 34.62
CA PRO A 821 -7.08 51.17 33.88
C PRO A 821 -8.39 50.53 33.41
N GLU A 822 -9.52 51.22 33.63
CA GLU A 822 -10.78 50.79 33.04
C GLU A 822 -10.66 50.84 31.52
N ASN A 823 -10.99 49.74 30.84
CA ASN A 823 -11.06 49.77 29.38
C ASN A 823 -12.24 50.64 28.94
N GLY A 824 -12.03 51.49 27.93
CA GLY A 824 -13.08 52.28 27.31
C GLY A 824 -14.00 51.42 26.43
N PRO A 825 -15.10 52.00 25.91
CA PRO A 825 -15.98 51.30 24.97
C PRO A 825 -15.21 50.85 23.73
N LEU A 826 -15.45 49.61 23.29
CA LEU A 826 -14.77 49.00 22.16
C LEU A 826 -15.57 49.27 20.88
N THR A 827 -15.00 50.04 19.95
CA THR A 827 -15.59 50.25 18.62
C THR A 827 -15.10 49.17 17.67
N VAL A 828 -16.03 48.41 17.09
CA VAL A 828 -15.75 47.27 16.20
C VAL A 828 -16.66 47.32 14.98
N ALA A 829 -16.29 46.57 13.95
CA ALA A 829 -17.11 46.40 12.75
C ALA A 829 -17.35 44.91 12.50
N PHE A 830 -18.60 44.54 12.27
CA PHE A 830 -18.96 43.19 11.86
C PHE A 830 -18.39 42.87 10.46
N PRO A 831 -18.24 41.58 10.10
CA PRO A 831 -17.82 41.16 8.77
C PRO A 831 -18.63 41.71 7.59
N ASP A 832 -19.89 42.10 7.82
CA ASP A 832 -20.77 42.74 6.82
C ASP A 832 -20.52 44.25 6.65
N GLY A 833 -19.60 44.83 7.44
CA GLY A 833 -19.27 46.26 7.45
C GLY A 833 -20.05 47.11 8.46
N THR A 834 -21.02 46.52 9.17
CA THR A 834 -21.82 47.24 10.16
C THR A 834 -20.96 47.59 11.38
N ALA A 835 -20.84 48.88 11.70
CA ALA A 835 -20.12 49.34 12.89
C ALA A 835 -20.99 49.22 14.16
N THR A 836 -20.36 48.90 15.28
CA THR A 836 -21.01 48.90 16.60
C THR A 836 -20.02 49.31 17.70
N THR A 837 -20.56 49.81 18.81
CA THR A 837 -19.78 50.21 19.99
C THR A 837 -20.24 49.36 21.17
N ILE A 838 -19.30 48.61 21.75
CA ILE A 838 -19.53 47.66 22.83
C ILE A 838 -19.13 48.32 24.16
N PRO A 839 -20.05 48.43 25.15
CA PRO A 839 -19.71 48.94 26.47
C PRO A 839 -18.63 48.08 27.15
N PRO A 840 -17.79 48.65 28.02
CA PRO A 840 -16.73 47.89 28.68
C PRO A 840 -17.24 46.82 29.66
N THR A 841 -18.52 46.90 30.04
CA THR A 841 -19.21 45.94 30.90
C THR A 841 -19.84 44.77 30.14
N HIS A 842 -19.58 44.64 28.84
CA HIS A 842 -20.22 43.64 28.00
C HIS A 842 -19.19 42.82 27.21
N ASP A 843 -19.36 41.49 27.16
CA ASP A 843 -18.44 40.60 26.46
C ASP A 843 -18.59 40.76 24.93
N PRO A 844 -17.53 41.18 24.20
CA PRO A 844 -17.63 41.32 22.76
C PRO A 844 -18.00 40.02 22.03
N ARG A 845 -17.70 38.85 22.60
CA ARG A 845 -18.07 37.56 22.02
C ARG A 845 -19.57 37.33 22.02
N GLU A 846 -20.28 37.81 23.04
CA GLU A 846 -21.74 37.75 23.08
C GLU A 846 -22.33 38.59 21.94
N VAL A 847 -21.86 39.81 21.76
CA VAL A 847 -22.29 40.69 20.66
C VAL A 847 -22.05 40.05 19.29
N PHE A 848 -20.89 39.43 19.10
CA PHE A 848 -20.58 38.71 17.86
C PHE A 848 -21.48 37.48 17.66
N ALA A 849 -21.69 36.68 18.70
CA ALA A 849 -22.54 35.49 18.63
C ALA A 849 -23.98 35.86 18.27
N GLU A 850 -24.55 36.88 18.92
CA GLU A 850 -25.92 37.37 18.64
C GLU A 850 -26.07 38.00 17.24
N TRP A 851 -24.98 38.46 16.62
CA TRP A 851 -24.98 38.89 15.22
C TRP A 851 -24.85 37.71 14.25
N LEU A 852 -23.98 36.74 14.57
CA LEU A 852 -23.73 35.59 13.70
C LEU A 852 -24.98 34.71 13.57
N ILE A 853 -25.68 34.46 14.68
CA ILE A 853 -26.82 33.52 14.71
C ILE A 853 -28.14 34.13 14.23
N ARG A 854 -28.13 35.32 13.64
CA ARG A 854 -29.36 35.95 13.15
C ARG A 854 -29.93 35.19 11.94
N PRO A 855 -31.26 35.15 11.78
CA PRO A 855 -31.92 34.57 10.61
C PRO A 855 -31.46 35.13 9.26
N ASP A 856 -31.08 36.39 9.21
CA ASP A 856 -30.66 37.13 8.01
C ASP A 856 -29.13 37.15 7.81
N ASN A 857 -28.35 36.47 8.65
CA ASN A 857 -26.90 36.43 8.50
C ASN A 857 -26.50 35.63 7.23
N PRO A 858 -25.68 36.18 6.33
CA PRO A 858 -25.43 35.57 5.01
C PRO A 858 -24.47 34.37 5.04
N TRP A 859 -23.82 34.10 6.18
CA TRP A 859 -22.85 33.00 6.31
C TRP A 859 -23.36 31.86 7.18
N PHE A 860 -24.05 32.15 8.28
CA PHE A 860 -24.29 31.18 9.35
C PHE A 860 -25.12 29.97 8.91
N ALA A 861 -26.34 30.18 8.41
CA ALA A 861 -27.19 29.10 7.93
C ALA A 861 -26.58 28.42 6.69
N ARG A 862 -26.04 29.24 5.78
CA ARG A 862 -25.39 28.79 4.54
C ARG A 862 -24.27 27.78 4.80
N ALA A 863 -23.38 28.08 5.73
CA ALA A 863 -22.21 27.26 6.02
C ALA A 863 -22.60 25.85 6.46
N ILE A 864 -23.53 25.73 7.41
CA ILE A 864 -23.93 24.42 7.92
C ILE A 864 -24.83 23.66 6.94
N VAL A 865 -25.66 24.35 6.17
CA VAL A 865 -26.45 23.75 5.09
C VAL A 865 -25.54 23.14 4.04
N ASN A 866 -24.59 23.93 3.53
CA ASN A 866 -23.67 23.47 2.49
C ASN A 866 -22.77 22.32 2.98
N ARG A 867 -22.31 22.39 4.24
CA ARG A 867 -21.52 21.33 4.88
C ARG A 867 -22.31 20.04 5.07
N THR A 868 -23.53 20.13 5.60
CA THR A 868 -24.41 18.96 5.80
C THR A 868 -24.76 18.31 4.46
N TRP A 869 -25.04 19.12 3.43
CA TRP A 869 -25.24 18.66 2.07
C TRP A 869 -24.00 17.96 1.52
N ALA A 870 -22.81 18.55 1.66
CA ALA A 870 -21.56 17.94 1.19
C ALA A 870 -21.28 16.60 1.86
N TRP A 871 -21.52 16.47 3.16
CA TRP A 871 -21.35 15.20 3.88
C TRP A 871 -22.33 14.12 3.41
N ALA A 872 -23.54 14.49 2.98
CA ALA A 872 -24.54 13.55 2.47
C ALA A 872 -24.35 13.22 0.97
N MET A 873 -24.10 14.22 0.13
CA MET A 873 -24.08 14.11 -1.33
C MET A 873 -22.67 13.96 -1.91
N GLY A 874 -21.62 14.14 -1.10
CA GLY A 874 -20.22 13.98 -1.49
C GLY A 874 -19.59 15.25 -2.09
N ARG A 875 -20.42 16.25 -2.41
CA ARG A 875 -20.02 17.57 -2.90
C ARG A 875 -20.97 18.63 -2.35
N GLY A 876 -20.44 19.79 -1.98
CA GLY A 876 -21.26 20.94 -1.60
C GLY A 876 -22.04 21.54 -2.78
N ILE A 877 -23.10 22.29 -2.49
CA ILE A 877 -23.76 23.15 -3.47
C ILE A 877 -22.81 24.28 -3.87
N ILE A 878 -22.11 24.84 -2.89
CA ILE A 878 -20.86 25.58 -3.12
C ILE A 878 -19.73 24.56 -3.04
N ASP A 879 -18.90 24.52 -4.09
CA ASP A 879 -17.79 23.58 -4.13
C ASP A 879 -16.78 23.88 -3.03
N LYS A 880 -16.28 22.84 -2.37
CA LYS A 880 -15.59 22.91 -1.07
C LYS A 880 -16.46 23.53 0.04
N PRO A 881 -16.95 22.73 1.00
CA PRO A 881 -17.93 23.20 1.99
C PRO A 881 -17.43 24.27 2.97
N ASP A 882 -16.13 24.54 3.02
CA ASP A 882 -15.48 25.51 3.89
C ASP A 882 -14.83 26.70 3.15
N ASP A 883 -15.17 26.91 1.87
CA ASP A 883 -14.59 27.95 1.01
C ASP A 883 -15.66 28.83 0.32
N ILE A 884 -16.61 29.36 1.11
CA ILE A 884 -17.65 30.27 0.64
C ILE A 884 -17.02 31.64 0.32
N ARG A 885 -17.08 32.04 -0.95
CA ARG A 885 -16.54 33.28 -1.49
C ARG A 885 -17.40 33.79 -2.65
N ASP A 886 -17.28 35.08 -2.96
CA ASP A 886 -18.04 35.70 -4.05
C ASP A 886 -17.67 35.13 -5.43
N ASP A 887 -16.42 34.67 -5.60
CA ASP A 887 -15.90 34.02 -6.82
C ASP A 887 -16.13 32.50 -6.87
N ASN A 888 -16.76 31.92 -5.84
CA ASN A 888 -17.15 30.52 -5.75
C ASN A 888 -18.66 30.39 -5.52
N PRO A 889 -19.50 30.72 -6.53
CA PRO A 889 -20.94 30.75 -6.37
C PRO A 889 -21.54 29.34 -6.23
N PRO A 890 -22.72 29.21 -5.60
CA PRO A 890 -23.45 27.94 -5.54
C PRO A 890 -23.84 27.46 -6.95
N SER A 891 -23.65 26.17 -7.23
CA SER A 891 -24.07 25.56 -8.50
C SER A 891 -25.59 25.60 -8.69
N ASN A 892 -26.34 25.53 -7.58
CA ASN A 892 -27.78 25.71 -7.54
C ASN A 892 -28.16 26.71 -6.42
N PRO A 893 -28.22 28.02 -6.73
CA PRO A 893 -28.52 29.05 -5.74
C PRO A 893 -29.92 28.92 -5.13
N GLU A 894 -30.92 28.49 -5.91
CA GLU A 894 -32.29 28.30 -5.42
C GLU A 894 -32.36 27.19 -4.37
N LEU A 895 -31.68 26.06 -4.62
CA LEU A 895 -31.60 24.95 -3.68
C LEU A 895 -30.96 25.36 -2.36
N LEU A 896 -29.83 26.08 -2.43
CA LEU A 896 -29.14 26.54 -1.23
C LEU A 896 -30.03 27.50 -0.41
N ALA A 897 -30.66 28.48 -1.07
CA ALA A 897 -31.56 29.42 -0.41
C ALA A 897 -32.78 28.73 0.23
N TYR A 898 -33.35 27.72 -0.43
CA TYR A 898 -34.44 26.93 0.13
C TYR A 898 -34.01 26.20 1.42
N LEU A 899 -32.88 25.51 1.38
CA LEU A 899 -32.38 24.78 2.55
C LEU A 899 -31.97 25.71 3.72
N GLU A 900 -31.42 26.90 3.41
CA GLU A 900 -31.18 27.95 4.40
C GLU A 900 -32.49 28.36 5.10
N SER A 901 -33.56 28.60 4.33
CA SER A 901 -34.89 28.95 4.85
C SER A 901 -35.50 27.83 5.71
N GLU A 902 -35.39 26.57 5.29
CA GLU A 902 -35.87 25.41 6.06
C GLU A 902 -35.12 25.26 7.39
N LEU A 903 -33.80 25.48 7.40
CA LEU A 903 -33.02 25.43 8.63
C LEU A 903 -33.42 26.56 9.60
N VAL A 904 -33.58 27.78 9.10
CA VAL A 904 -33.98 28.94 9.92
C VAL A 904 -35.40 28.75 10.47
N SER A 905 -36.36 28.40 9.63
CA SER A 905 -37.77 28.23 10.02
C SER A 905 -37.99 27.05 10.99
N SER A 906 -37.16 26.01 10.91
CA SER A 906 -37.17 24.89 11.88
C SER A 906 -36.47 25.21 13.21
N GLY A 907 -36.00 26.45 13.42
CA GLY A 907 -35.32 26.87 14.64
C GLY A 907 -33.89 26.33 14.73
N TYR A 908 -33.19 26.24 13.60
CA TYR A 908 -31.83 25.70 13.47
C TYR A 908 -31.73 24.21 13.84
N ASN A 909 -32.75 23.42 13.49
CA ASN A 909 -32.80 21.98 13.75
C ASN A 909 -32.05 21.20 12.65
N VAL A 910 -30.80 20.84 12.92
CA VAL A 910 -29.95 20.10 11.96
C VAL A 910 -30.49 18.68 11.69
N LYS A 911 -31.16 18.04 12.66
CA LYS A 911 -31.79 16.72 12.43
C LYS A 911 -32.94 16.81 11.42
N HIS A 912 -33.71 17.91 11.45
CA HIS A 912 -34.72 18.19 10.43
C HIS A 912 -34.10 18.39 9.04
N LEU A 913 -33.03 19.17 8.94
CA LEU A 913 -32.29 19.36 7.68
C LEU A 913 -31.77 18.03 7.11
N LYS A 914 -31.14 17.19 7.95
CA LYS A 914 -30.69 15.84 7.56
C LYS A 914 -31.84 15.00 7.02
N ARG A 915 -32.96 14.96 7.74
CA ARG A 915 -34.15 14.20 7.31
C ARG A 915 -34.62 14.65 5.94
N LEU A 916 -34.69 15.96 5.69
CA LEU A 916 -35.11 16.52 4.40
C LEU A 916 -34.18 16.08 3.25
N ILE A 917 -32.86 16.13 3.47
CA ILE A 917 -31.86 15.71 2.48
C ILE A 917 -31.94 14.19 2.23
N PHE A 918 -31.89 13.37 3.28
CA PHE A 918 -31.83 11.91 3.14
C PHE A 918 -33.15 11.27 2.66
N THR A 919 -34.26 12.00 2.72
CA THR A 919 -35.56 11.57 2.15
C THR A 919 -35.85 12.14 0.77
N SER A 920 -34.97 13.00 0.23
CA SER A 920 -35.10 13.51 -1.14
C SER A 920 -34.90 12.40 -2.18
N THR A 921 -35.53 12.55 -3.33
CA THR A 921 -35.30 11.71 -4.51
C THR A 921 -33.88 11.91 -5.07
N ALA A 922 -33.34 13.13 -4.99
CA ALA A 922 -31.97 13.41 -5.42
C ALA A 922 -30.91 12.60 -4.65
N TYR A 923 -31.07 12.45 -3.33
CA TYR A 923 -30.20 11.56 -2.54
C TYR A 923 -30.33 10.08 -2.96
N GLN A 924 -31.45 9.70 -3.57
CA GLN A 924 -31.76 8.34 -4.03
C GLN A 924 -31.36 8.09 -5.48
N PHE A 925 -30.70 9.05 -6.16
CA PHE A 925 -30.21 8.82 -7.50
C PHE A 925 -29.16 7.70 -7.54
N SER A 926 -29.11 7.02 -8.69
CA SER A 926 -28.06 6.06 -9.05
C SER A 926 -26.70 6.75 -9.00
N SER A 927 -25.67 6.01 -8.63
CA SER A 927 -24.27 6.45 -8.74
C SER A 927 -23.69 6.26 -10.13
N ILE A 928 -24.43 5.63 -11.05
CA ILE A 928 -24.04 5.47 -12.44
C ILE A 928 -24.46 6.74 -13.20
N PRO A 929 -23.52 7.63 -13.57
CA PRO A 929 -23.87 8.88 -14.25
C PRO A 929 -24.45 8.58 -15.63
N ARG A 930 -25.57 9.23 -15.96
CA ARG A 930 -26.13 9.21 -17.32
C ARG A 930 -25.36 10.11 -18.27
N VAL A 931 -24.78 11.18 -17.73
CA VAL A 931 -23.95 12.15 -18.43
C VAL A 931 -22.77 12.46 -17.54
N ASP A 932 -21.55 12.20 -18.03
CA ASP A 932 -20.31 12.43 -17.30
C ASP A 932 -19.70 13.78 -17.71
N THR A 933 -20.26 14.87 -17.15
CA THR A 933 -19.74 16.23 -17.35
C THR A 933 -19.63 16.95 -16.00
N PRO A 934 -18.69 17.92 -15.86
CA PRO A 934 -18.59 18.71 -14.64
C PRO A 934 -19.89 19.44 -14.27
N GLU A 935 -20.67 19.85 -15.27
CA GLU A 935 -21.95 20.53 -15.06
C GLU A 935 -23.03 19.58 -14.55
N ALA A 936 -23.10 18.35 -15.06
CA ALA A 936 -24.00 17.31 -14.53
C ALA A 936 -23.63 16.96 -13.07
N ALA A 937 -22.34 16.81 -12.79
CA ALA A 937 -21.82 16.53 -11.46
C ALA A 937 -22.12 17.68 -10.46
N ALA A 938 -21.92 18.93 -10.89
CA ALA A 938 -22.18 20.12 -10.07
C ALA A 938 -23.67 20.31 -9.74
N ASN A 939 -24.57 19.78 -10.58
CA ASN A 939 -26.03 19.85 -10.40
C ASN A 939 -26.64 18.54 -9.88
N PHE A 940 -25.83 17.64 -9.31
CA PHE A 940 -26.29 16.42 -8.64
C PHE A 940 -27.14 15.50 -9.55
N ALA A 941 -26.75 15.36 -10.82
CA ALA A 941 -27.42 14.49 -11.80
C ALA A 941 -27.36 12.99 -11.46
N SER A 942 -26.42 12.60 -10.61
CA SER A 942 -26.22 11.25 -10.06
C SER A 942 -25.63 11.37 -8.66
N TYR A 943 -25.70 10.30 -7.89
CA TYR A 943 -25.02 10.23 -6.61
C TYR A 943 -23.50 10.10 -6.81
N GLN A 944 -22.70 10.87 -6.06
CA GLN A 944 -21.25 10.85 -6.23
C GLN A 944 -20.62 9.67 -5.51
N LEU A 945 -19.86 8.86 -6.25
CA LEU A 945 -19.07 7.76 -5.70
C LEU A 945 -17.97 8.30 -4.80
N ARG A 946 -17.89 7.78 -3.58
CA ARG A 946 -16.83 8.11 -2.62
C ARG A 946 -16.37 6.89 -1.86
N ARG A 947 -15.11 6.83 -1.47
CA ARG A 947 -14.62 5.73 -0.63
C ARG A 947 -15.29 5.78 0.75
N VAL A 948 -15.58 4.61 1.30
CA VAL A 948 -15.97 4.48 2.71
C VAL A 948 -14.83 5.04 3.60
N GLU A 949 -15.17 5.91 4.56
CA GLU A 949 -14.18 6.55 5.43
C GLU A 949 -13.36 5.52 6.22
N ALA A 950 -12.12 5.88 6.61
CA ALA A 950 -11.19 4.97 7.27
C ALA A 950 -11.79 4.28 8.50
N GLU A 951 -12.44 5.08 9.35
CA GLU A 951 -13.07 4.64 10.60
C GLU A 951 -14.24 3.70 10.32
N VAL A 952 -15.11 4.08 9.38
CA VAL A 952 -16.27 3.27 8.97
C VAL A 952 -15.83 1.96 8.31
N LEU A 953 -14.76 2.00 7.51
CA LEU A 953 -14.25 0.82 6.81
C LEU A 953 -13.65 -0.22 7.76
N ILE A 954 -12.83 0.22 8.74
CA ILE A 954 -12.28 -0.71 9.73
C ILE A 954 -13.37 -1.23 10.67
N ASP A 955 -14.32 -0.38 11.06
CA ASP A 955 -15.46 -0.79 11.86
C ASP A 955 -16.34 -1.80 11.11
N ALA A 956 -16.58 -1.61 9.81
CA ALA A 956 -17.29 -2.58 8.96
C ALA A 956 -16.56 -3.92 8.89
N LEU A 957 -15.23 -3.92 8.70
CA LEU A 957 -14.43 -5.15 8.71
C LEU A 957 -14.50 -5.86 10.07
N ASN A 958 -14.45 -5.11 11.17
CA ASN A 958 -14.61 -5.62 12.53
C ASN A 958 -16.02 -6.21 12.74
N ASP A 959 -17.07 -5.53 12.31
CA ASP A 959 -18.45 -5.99 12.41
C ASP A 959 -18.74 -7.24 11.57
N ILE A 960 -18.13 -7.36 10.38
CA ILE A 960 -18.23 -8.54 9.50
C ILE A 960 -17.53 -9.74 10.13
N THR A 961 -16.31 -9.51 10.63
CA THR A 961 -15.45 -10.60 11.14
C THR A 961 -15.74 -10.95 12.60
N GLY A 962 -16.38 -10.05 13.36
CA GLY A 962 -16.47 -10.13 14.82
C GLY A 962 -15.12 -9.88 15.51
N SER A 963 -14.18 -9.24 14.82
CA SER A 963 -12.86 -8.89 15.37
C SER A 963 -12.87 -7.47 15.94
N THR A 964 -11.74 -7.05 16.51
CA THR A 964 -11.55 -5.74 17.13
C THR A 964 -10.17 -5.19 16.77
N ASP A 965 -9.99 -3.88 16.89
CA ASP A 965 -8.68 -3.24 16.83
C ASP A 965 -8.31 -2.62 18.18
N LEU A 966 -7.01 -2.60 18.46
CA LEU A 966 -6.48 -1.90 19.62
C LEU A 966 -5.98 -0.54 19.17
N TYR A 967 -6.56 0.50 19.74
CA TYR A 967 -6.14 1.87 19.51
C TYR A 967 -5.32 2.37 20.69
N THR A 968 -4.28 3.14 20.41
CA THR A 968 -3.43 3.74 21.44
C THR A 968 -3.22 5.22 21.15
N SER A 969 -3.15 6.04 22.20
CA SER A 969 -2.72 7.43 22.14
C SER A 969 -1.38 7.57 22.87
N ALA A 970 -0.43 8.26 22.24
CA ALA A 970 0.85 8.62 22.87
C ALA A 970 0.71 9.72 23.94
N VAL A 971 -0.45 10.37 24.01
CA VAL A 971 -0.71 11.48 24.93
C VAL A 971 -1.84 11.08 25.89
N PRO A 972 -1.65 11.14 27.23
CA PRO A 972 -0.41 11.47 27.92
C PRO A 972 0.57 10.30 27.89
N GLU A 973 1.85 10.52 28.16
CA GLU A 973 2.80 9.43 28.38
C GLU A 973 2.64 8.87 29.81
N PRO A 974 2.72 7.53 30.02
CA PRO A 974 2.85 6.47 29.03
C PRO A 974 1.55 6.19 28.26
N PHE A 975 1.64 5.50 27.11
CA PHE A 975 0.52 5.27 26.18
C PHE A 975 -0.81 4.95 26.85
N THR A 976 -1.87 5.65 26.42
CA THR A 976 -3.24 5.31 26.79
C THR A 976 -3.79 4.27 25.82
N TYR A 977 -4.25 3.14 26.35
CA TYR A 977 -4.91 2.09 25.59
C TYR A 977 -6.42 2.33 25.59
N ILE A 978 -7.01 2.36 24.40
CA ILE A 978 -8.46 2.46 24.23
C ILE A 978 -9.05 1.04 24.32
N PRO A 979 -10.22 0.84 24.95
CA PRO A 979 -10.91 -0.45 24.97
C PRO A 979 -11.06 -1.04 23.56
N ARG A 980 -10.84 -2.35 23.42
CA ARG A 980 -10.86 -3.05 22.12
C ARG A 980 -12.24 -3.02 21.47
N GLU A 981 -13.27 -2.93 22.29
CA GLU A 981 -14.67 -2.90 21.88
C GLU A 981 -15.10 -1.52 21.38
N MET A 982 -14.27 -0.48 21.56
CA MET A 982 -14.56 0.86 21.07
C MET A 982 -14.36 0.92 19.56
N SER A 983 -15.39 1.37 18.85
CA SER A 983 -15.33 1.56 17.40
C SER A 983 -14.44 2.75 17.03
N ALA A 984 -13.82 2.69 15.86
CA ALA A 984 -12.98 3.75 15.33
C ALA A 984 -13.75 5.08 15.22
N VAL A 985 -15.02 5.02 14.82
CA VAL A 985 -15.90 6.19 14.72
C VAL A 985 -16.10 6.88 16.08
N ALA A 986 -16.08 6.13 17.19
CA ALA A 986 -16.27 6.67 18.54
C ALA A 986 -14.99 7.25 19.16
N LEU A 987 -13.86 7.23 18.44
CA LEU A 987 -12.60 7.76 18.94
C LEU A 987 -12.65 9.28 19.12
N ALA A 988 -12.64 9.69 20.39
CA ALA A 988 -12.65 11.09 20.79
C ALA A 988 -11.43 11.88 20.27
N ASP A 989 -10.25 11.26 20.29
CA ASP A 989 -8.98 11.93 20.06
C ASP A 989 -8.39 11.65 18.66
N GLY A 990 -8.09 12.72 17.93
CA GLY A 990 -7.34 12.69 16.66
C GLY A 990 -5.90 12.18 16.77
N SER A 991 -5.36 12.01 17.98
CA SER A 991 -3.98 11.54 18.23
C SER A 991 -3.82 10.04 18.37
N VAL A 992 -4.91 9.28 18.22
CA VAL A 992 -4.83 7.83 18.19
C VAL A 992 -4.00 7.35 17.00
N THR A 993 -3.00 6.52 17.27
CA THR A 993 -2.11 5.95 16.26
C THR A 993 -2.70 4.66 15.68
N SER A 994 -2.92 4.65 14.36
CA SER A 994 -3.26 3.43 13.61
C SER A 994 -2.75 3.56 12.18
N SER A 995 -1.94 2.60 11.72
CA SER A 995 -1.44 2.58 10.35
C SER A 995 -2.56 2.46 9.33
N PHE A 996 -3.63 1.71 9.66
CA PHE A 996 -4.81 1.59 8.81
C PHE A 996 -5.53 2.93 8.67
N LEU A 997 -5.85 3.59 9.80
CA LEU A 997 -6.60 4.86 9.75
C LEU A 997 -5.84 5.93 8.95
N THR A 998 -4.53 6.04 9.13
CA THR A 998 -3.69 6.97 8.37
C THR A 998 -3.64 6.63 6.88
N LEU A 999 -3.43 5.35 6.53
CA LEU A 999 -3.37 4.91 5.12
C LEU A 999 -4.69 5.19 4.38
N PHE A 1000 -5.82 5.01 5.07
CA PHE A 1000 -7.16 5.24 4.54
C PHE A 1000 -7.65 6.69 4.76
N GLY A 1001 -6.74 7.66 4.91
CA GLY A 1001 -7.07 9.08 4.78
C GLY A 1001 -7.95 9.66 5.89
N ARG A 1002 -7.89 9.09 7.11
CA ARG A 1002 -8.49 9.72 8.31
C ARG A 1002 -7.96 11.16 8.46
N SER A 1003 -8.83 12.08 8.84
CA SER A 1003 -8.42 13.45 9.20
C SER A 1003 -7.49 13.41 10.41
N ALA A 1004 -6.35 14.09 10.32
CA ALA A 1004 -5.46 14.27 11.48
C ALA A 1004 -6.05 15.25 12.51
N ARG A 1005 -7.16 15.93 12.18
CA ARG A 1005 -7.84 16.97 12.97
C ARG A 1005 -6.91 18.14 13.32
N ALA A 1006 -5.94 18.43 12.47
CA ALA A 1006 -4.92 19.44 12.70
C ALA A 1006 -5.39 20.84 12.30
N THR A 1007 -6.13 20.94 11.19
CA THR A 1007 -6.44 22.21 10.51
C THR A 1007 -7.91 22.62 10.64
N GLY A 1008 -8.82 21.65 10.75
CA GLY A 1008 -10.27 21.89 10.72
C GLY A 1008 -10.82 22.14 9.32
N MET A 1009 -9.99 22.04 8.28
CA MET A 1009 -10.43 22.09 6.88
C MET A 1009 -11.09 20.76 6.50
N GLU A 1010 -12.11 20.85 5.65
CA GLU A 1010 -12.88 19.69 5.19
C GLU A 1010 -12.07 18.80 4.24
N ASP A 1011 -11.11 19.40 3.52
CA ASP A 1011 -10.18 18.71 2.61
C ASP A 1011 -9.03 17.96 3.31
N GLU A 1012 -8.91 18.07 4.65
CA GLU A 1012 -7.95 17.29 5.44
C GLU A 1012 -8.28 15.78 5.41
N ARG A 1013 -9.57 15.44 5.23
CA ARG A 1013 -10.02 14.04 5.06
C ARG A 1013 -9.93 13.63 3.60
N VAL A 1014 -9.07 12.67 3.30
CA VAL A 1014 -8.88 12.18 1.92
C VAL A 1014 -9.84 11.02 1.65
N SER A 1015 -10.82 11.22 0.76
CA SER A 1015 -11.84 10.21 0.42
C SER A 1015 -11.63 9.54 -0.94
N GLU A 1016 -10.51 9.85 -1.61
CA GLU A 1016 -10.12 9.21 -2.87
C GLU A 1016 -9.54 7.81 -2.63
N LEU A 1017 -9.61 6.96 -3.67
CA LEU A 1017 -8.98 5.64 -3.68
C LEU A 1017 -7.56 5.76 -4.22
N ALA A 1018 -6.59 5.23 -3.48
CA ALA A 1018 -5.20 5.17 -3.89
C ALA A 1018 -4.71 3.71 -4.00
N SER A 1019 -3.79 3.44 -4.94
CA SER A 1019 -3.24 2.08 -5.15
C SER A 1019 -2.68 1.43 -3.87
N PRO A 1020 -2.00 2.15 -2.95
CA PRO A 1020 -1.54 1.56 -1.69
C PRO A 1020 -2.68 1.04 -0.78
N GLN A 1021 -3.85 1.68 -0.78
CA GLN A 1021 -5.01 1.26 0.00
C GLN A 1021 -5.58 -0.06 -0.53
N TRP A 1022 -5.70 -0.18 -1.86
CA TRP A 1022 -6.10 -1.41 -2.54
C TRP A 1022 -5.13 -2.56 -2.26
N LEU A 1023 -3.82 -2.32 -2.43
CA LEU A 1023 -2.80 -3.33 -2.16
C LEU A 1023 -2.80 -3.76 -0.68
N HIS A 1024 -3.12 -2.85 0.23
CA HIS A 1024 -3.24 -3.17 1.66
C HIS A 1024 -4.39 -4.13 1.92
N LEU A 1025 -5.59 -3.92 1.37
CA LEU A 1025 -6.72 -4.83 1.60
C LEU A 1025 -6.48 -6.23 1.03
N LEU A 1026 -5.82 -6.31 -0.13
CA LEU A 1026 -5.51 -7.59 -0.78
C LEU A 1026 -4.45 -8.40 -0.01
N ASN A 1027 -3.40 -7.74 0.47
CA ASN A 1027 -2.17 -8.41 0.92
C ASN A 1027 -1.86 -8.26 2.42
N SER A 1028 -2.64 -7.48 3.17
CA SER A 1028 -2.37 -7.24 4.59
C SER A 1028 -2.58 -8.50 5.42
N ALA A 1029 -1.52 -8.94 6.12
CA ALA A 1029 -1.60 -10.03 7.08
C ALA A 1029 -2.63 -9.76 8.19
N THR A 1030 -2.82 -8.49 8.57
CA THR A 1030 -3.83 -8.10 9.58
C THR A 1030 -5.24 -8.34 9.06
N ILE A 1031 -5.54 -7.94 7.81
CA ILE A 1031 -6.86 -8.18 7.21
C ILE A 1031 -7.09 -9.68 6.99
N GLN A 1032 -6.09 -10.40 6.49
CA GLN A 1032 -6.16 -11.86 6.34
C GLN A 1032 -6.41 -12.56 7.67
N ALA A 1033 -5.74 -12.15 8.75
CA ALA A 1033 -5.97 -12.70 10.08
C ALA A 1033 -7.39 -12.42 10.60
N LYS A 1034 -7.94 -11.22 10.35
CA LYS A 1034 -9.35 -10.91 10.68
C LYS A 1034 -10.33 -11.79 9.91
N LEU A 1035 -10.08 -12.03 8.62
CA LEU A 1035 -10.95 -12.88 7.81
C LEU A 1035 -10.87 -14.37 8.20
N GLN A 1036 -9.67 -14.86 8.50
CA GLN A 1036 -9.45 -16.27 8.83
C GLN A 1036 -9.78 -16.63 10.28
N GLY A 1037 -9.56 -15.71 11.22
CA GLY A 1037 -9.70 -15.95 12.66
C GLY A 1037 -10.87 -15.20 13.32
N GLY A 1038 -11.59 -14.36 12.58
CA GLY A 1038 -12.71 -13.58 13.10
C GLY A 1038 -13.87 -14.48 13.55
N PRO A 1039 -14.31 -14.42 14.81
CA PRO A 1039 -15.27 -15.40 15.35
C PRO A 1039 -16.62 -15.38 14.64
N LYS A 1040 -17.11 -14.21 14.21
CA LYS A 1040 -18.40 -14.10 13.52
C LYS A 1040 -18.31 -14.67 12.11
N LEU A 1041 -17.27 -14.31 11.35
CA LEU A 1041 -17.09 -14.81 9.99
C LEU A 1041 -16.79 -16.31 9.98
N VAL A 1042 -15.94 -16.79 10.89
CA VAL A 1042 -15.66 -18.23 11.05
C VAL A 1042 -16.93 -19.00 11.41
N ALA A 1043 -17.77 -18.47 12.29
CA ALA A 1043 -19.06 -19.09 12.62
C ALA A 1043 -20.01 -19.17 11.41
N MET A 1044 -20.07 -18.11 10.59
CA MET A 1044 -20.86 -18.13 9.35
C MET A 1044 -20.29 -19.10 8.31
N ALA A 1045 -18.97 -19.11 8.12
CA ALA A 1045 -18.28 -19.98 7.18
C ALA A 1045 -18.32 -21.45 7.59
N SER A 1046 -18.42 -21.73 8.89
CA SER A 1046 -18.53 -23.10 9.43
C SER A 1046 -19.98 -23.55 9.60
N ALA A 1047 -20.97 -22.71 9.24
CA ALA A 1047 -22.37 -23.07 9.34
C ALA A 1047 -22.68 -24.25 8.41
N THR A 1048 -23.47 -25.20 8.90
CA THR A 1048 -23.99 -26.30 8.09
C THR A 1048 -25.19 -25.81 7.28
N GLY A 1049 -25.16 -25.98 5.97
CA GLY A 1049 -26.26 -25.58 5.09
C GLY A 1049 -25.89 -25.63 3.61
N PRO A 1050 -26.86 -25.40 2.70
CA PRO A 1050 -26.61 -25.26 1.27
C PRO A 1050 -25.63 -24.10 0.99
N ALA A 1051 -24.80 -24.27 -0.02
CA ALA A 1051 -23.88 -23.25 -0.52
C ALA A 1051 -24.57 -21.90 -0.77
N SER A 1052 -25.79 -21.95 -1.31
CA SER A 1052 -26.61 -20.78 -1.61
C SER A 1052 -27.00 -19.98 -0.35
N GLU A 1053 -27.31 -20.64 0.77
CA GLU A 1053 -27.66 -19.95 2.02
C GLU A 1053 -26.46 -19.26 2.66
N ILE A 1054 -25.28 -19.90 2.61
CA ILE A 1054 -24.05 -19.31 3.14
C ILE A 1054 -23.62 -18.12 2.28
N ALA A 1055 -23.68 -18.26 0.97
CA ALA A 1055 -23.45 -17.16 0.03
C ALA A 1055 -24.45 -16.01 0.29
N GLU A 1056 -25.74 -16.28 0.41
CA GLU A 1056 -26.75 -15.25 0.72
C GLU A 1056 -26.41 -14.45 1.98
N ARG A 1057 -26.07 -15.14 3.08
CA ARG A 1057 -25.68 -14.47 4.33
C ARG A 1057 -24.41 -13.62 4.16
N LEU A 1058 -23.42 -14.08 3.40
CA LEU A 1058 -22.20 -13.33 3.13
C LEU A 1058 -22.46 -12.08 2.29
N TYR A 1059 -23.24 -12.19 1.21
CA TYR A 1059 -23.61 -11.05 0.37
C TYR A 1059 -24.42 -10.01 1.14
N LEU A 1060 -25.39 -10.43 1.96
CA LEU A 1060 -26.15 -9.52 2.81
C LEU A 1060 -25.29 -8.87 3.90
N THR A 1061 -24.38 -9.62 4.51
CA THR A 1061 -23.51 -9.09 5.58
C THR A 1061 -22.47 -8.11 5.04
N ILE A 1062 -21.88 -8.39 3.89
CA ILE A 1062 -20.74 -7.63 3.36
C ILE A 1062 -21.21 -6.52 2.42
N LEU A 1063 -22.11 -6.84 1.47
CA LEU A 1063 -22.57 -5.93 0.43
C LEU A 1063 -24.00 -5.41 0.66
N SER A 1064 -24.72 -5.93 1.64
CA SER A 1064 -26.09 -5.49 1.98
C SER A 1064 -27.10 -5.70 0.84
N ARG A 1065 -26.86 -6.70 -0.02
CA ARG A 1065 -27.76 -7.09 -1.11
C ARG A 1065 -27.92 -8.60 -1.18
N MET A 1066 -28.96 -9.04 -1.90
CA MET A 1066 -29.09 -10.45 -2.26
C MET A 1066 -28.05 -10.83 -3.32
N PRO A 1067 -27.50 -12.06 -3.28
CA PRO A 1067 -26.70 -12.57 -4.38
C PRO A 1067 -27.58 -12.77 -5.62
N THR A 1068 -27.01 -12.53 -6.80
CA THR A 1068 -27.64 -12.87 -8.08
C THR A 1068 -27.52 -14.37 -8.37
N GLU A 1069 -28.28 -14.89 -9.34
CA GLU A 1069 -28.10 -16.28 -9.78
C GLU A 1069 -26.67 -16.58 -10.27
N ALA A 1070 -26.02 -15.58 -10.89
CA ALA A 1070 -24.64 -15.70 -11.33
C ALA A 1070 -23.67 -15.78 -10.13
N ASP A 1071 -23.90 -14.97 -9.10
CA ASP A 1071 -23.12 -14.98 -7.84
C ASP A 1071 -23.20 -16.36 -7.17
N ILE A 1072 -24.40 -16.93 -7.07
CA ILE A 1072 -24.62 -18.26 -6.49
C ILE A 1072 -23.91 -19.34 -7.31
N LYS A 1073 -24.07 -19.33 -8.65
CA LYS A 1073 -23.39 -20.31 -9.52
C LYS A 1073 -21.86 -20.22 -9.39
N ALA A 1074 -21.30 -19.02 -9.36
CA ALA A 1074 -19.87 -18.82 -9.20
C ALA A 1074 -19.36 -19.34 -7.84
N ALA A 1075 -20.10 -19.09 -6.76
CA ALA A 1075 -19.76 -19.59 -5.43
C ALA A 1075 -19.84 -21.13 -5.37
N GLU A 1076 -20.87 -21.74 -5.95
CA GLU A 1076 -21.01 -23.19 -6.02
C GLU A 1076 -19.94 -23.86 -6.89
N GLU A 1077 -19.61 -23.26 -8.03
CA GLU A 1077 -18.55 -23.76 -8.92
C GLU A 1077 -17.19 -23.70 -8.22
N TYR A 1078 -16.87 -22.58 -7.57
CA TYR A 1078 -15.64 -22.44 -6.78
C TYR A 1078 -15.57 -23.51 -5.67
N ALA A 1079 -16.66 -23.73 -4.94
CA ALA A 1079 -16.75 -24.77 -3.92
C ALA A 1079 -16.54 -26.19 -4.50
N ARG A 1080 -16.94 -26.44 -5.76
CA ARG A 1080 -16.79 -27.74 -6.44
C ARG A 1080 -15.38 -27.99 -6.98
N THR A 1081 -14.57 -26.96 -7.22
CA THR A 1081 -13.22 -27.12 -7.80
C THR A 1081 -12.25 -27.90 -6.90
N GLY A 1082 -12.51 -27.97 -5.59
CA GLY A 1082 -11.66 -28.69 -4.62
C GLY A 1082 -10.30 -28.04 -4.36
N VAL A 1083 -10.07 -26.81 -4.86
CA VAL A 1083 -8.82 -26.05 -4.62
C VAL A 1083 -8.69 -25.66 -3.14
N THR A 1084 -9.82 -25.32 -2.52
CA THR A 1084 -9.96 -25.10 -1.08
C THR A 1084 -11.16 -25.91 -0.57
N GLU A 1085 -11.01 -26.53 0.61
CA GLU A 1085 -12.05 -27.38 1.21
C GLU A 1085 -12.59 -26.78 2.51
N GLY A 1086 -13.84 -27.13 2.83
CA GLY A 1086 -14.49 -26.76 4.08
C GLY A 1086 -14.76 -25.26 4.23
N PRO A 1087 -14.65 -24.68 5.44
CA PRO A 1087 -14.95 -23.27 5.71
C PRO A 1087 -14.11 -22.27 4.90
N ASN A 1088 -12.95 -22.69 4.38
CA ASN A 1088 -12.03 -21.80 3.66
C ASN A 1088 -12.60 -21.28 2.34
N VAL A 1089 -13.49 -22.02 1.68
CA VAL A 1089 -14.20 -21.58 0.47
C VAL A 1089 -14.98 -20.29 0.74
N TRP A 1090 -15.63 -20.21 1.89
CA TRP A 1090 -16.46 -19.08 2.30
C TRP A 1090 -15.62 -17.89 2.79
N ILE A 1091 -14.45 -18.17 3.35
CA ILE A 1091 -13.46 -17.14 3.72
C ILE A 1091 -12.86 -16.50 2.44
N ASP A 1092 -12.58 -17.30 1.40
CA ASP A 1092 -12.13 -16.79 0.11
C ASP A 1092 -13.22 -15.93 -0.56
N LEU A 1093 -14.48 -16.37 -0.51
CA LEU A 1093 -15.60 -15.56 -1.00
C LEU A 1093 -15.71 -14.25 -0.22
N ALA A 1094 -15.64 -14.28 1.12
CA ALA A 1094 -15.65 -13.08 1.94
C ALA A 1094 -14.49 -12.14 1.59
N TRP A 1095 -13.27 -12.68 1.38
CA TRP A 1095 -12.11 -11.93 0.93
C TRP A 1095 -12.37 -11.26 -0.42
N ALA A 1096 -12.97 -11.95 -1.39
CA ALA A 1096 -13.31 -11.38 -2.69
C ALA A 1096 -14.33 -10.24 -2.55
N LEU A 1097 -15.36 -10.41 -1.71
CA LEU A 1097 -16.41 -9.41 -1.50
C LEU A 1097 -15.88 -8.13 -0.81
N VAL A 1098 -15.07 -8.26 0.25
CA VAL A 1098 -14.49 -7.07 0.93
C VAL A 1098 -13.43 -6.35 0.11
N ASN A 1099 -12.87 -7.01 -0.91
CA ASN A 1099 -11.97 -6.40 -1.87
C ASN A 1099 -12.68 -5.90 -3.14
N SER A 1100 -14.01 -5.92 -3.18
CA SER A 1100 -14.77 -5.40 -4.33
C SER A 1100 -14.92 -3.87 -4.26
N PRO A 1101 -14.99 -3.16 -5.39
CA PRO A 1101 -15.38 -1.75 -5.42
C PRO A 1101 -16.72 -1.49 -4.74
N GLU A 1102 -17.68 -2.43 -4.87
CA GLU A 1102 -19.00 -2.34 -4.24
C GLU A 1102 -18.93 -2.24 -2.71
N PHE A 1103 -17.96 -2.93 -2.10
CA PHE A 1103 -17.71 -2.82 -0.66
C PHE A 1103 -17.00 -1.52 -0.28
N LEU A 1104 -15.97 -1.14 -1.04
CA LEU A 1104 -15.06 -0.03 -0.71
C LEU A 1104 -15.63 1.34 -1.04
N LEU A 1105 -16.62 1.40 -1.93
CA LEU A 1105 -17.28 2.63 -2.35
C LEU A 1105 -18.67 2.73 -1.73
N ARG A 1106 -18.98 3.94 -1.27
CA ARG A 1106 -20.34 4.39 -1.05
C ARG A 1106 -20.91 4.79 -2.41
N HIS A 1107 -21.88 4.02 -2.86
CA HIS A 1107 -22.47 4.08 -4.19
C HIS A 1107 -23.97 4.26 -4.12
#